data_AF-K2KTD2-F1
#
_entry.id   AF-K2KTD2-F1
#
_cell.length_a   1.000
_cell.length_b   1.000
_cell.length_c   1.000
_cell.angle_alpha   90.00
_cell.angle_beta   90.00
_cell.angle_gamma   90.00
#
_symmetry.space_group_name_H-M   'P 1'
#
loop_
_entity.id
_entity.type
_entity.pdbx_description
1 polymer ?
#
loop_
_entity_poly.entity_id
_entity_poly.type
_entity_poly.pdbx_seq_one_letter_code
_entity_poly.pdbx_strand_id
1 'polypeptide(L)'
;MNSFINYPNDLEEFLEEIHITSFTLFNQKIIQALLEMKNKNQVVQLETIRLKIGDEAFESKDFSAILEADSYPNYLDLRSDFKTYLSLKMQEHLANELIKATRKSEIFDFDFLGKYIKLGSNRNGRYYWEWEEFFKSKPQIEKIGTGIDFLDNISDGGFEVGQLILLSGDPESGKTLLGIQYITNAQQQHKVTYFGFEFSVRKHIETLNSKGFKINKENYFIDDLSCEINDLVSQIRGLAKEGHKLFIIDSQMKIQAPIVGRTIEEVETTKFTNFQDLKNIANIVDIIEKYLDLHKCGANLKACCPFHDERSASFFVSQEKNIYKCFGCGVSGDAFKFLQEFKKISFTEAIQEIASMYNYPLEYDNNEEKEEKERLKEVLEIANSLFKERILKEPVVLEYLNKRGVTLEKIKDYGLGFCTNEEKEELKKRFNPCDLIASGLFSDANKDRELKIFCNYRITFPLKDSKGKIVSFSTRTCTIKNPKNGVKYINGRDTKIFKKSFILYNLDRVRQSITQKKQVILCEGFFDVMSFEYFNYNNAICCIGTAFTKEHVKILSQLNAELCFCLDNDLAGLEANIRAIEMCLLNHTTNLSVIKIKDKDFKDMGDYLERNKRPNLVKINGFKFYCAYLLRGELDNKTKDFNYKRILRAIKDLNPFIKADLLKILKSFLPSEDTKAERIKKPVLSILEARIYITMIESEEFNYIARRYLSPADVEFKDIFKRIVLNDFRGLEFLKKYEVIREEHYAYCLNEFKIKGLKNSLKHAIENKDYMLIEALNHKIKELQNPF
;
A
#
# COMPACT_ATOMS: atom_id res chain seq x y z
N MET A 1 63.88 -18.54 -0.49
CA MET A 1 62.84 -18.93 -1.47
C MET A 1 61.53 -18.60 -0.79
N ASN A 2 60.73 -17.64 -1.28
CA ASN A 2 59.78 -16.89 -0.43
C ASN A 2 58.67 -16.13 -1.20
N SER A 3 57.98 -16.80 -2.13
CA SER A 3 56.79 -16.28 -2.85
C SER A 3 56.01 -17.45 -3.45
N PHE A 4 55.18 -17.30 -4.50
CA PHE A 4 54.55 -18.42 -5.26
C PHE A 4 55.53 -19.55 -5.64
N ILE A 5 56.83 -19.21 -5.67
CA ILE A 5 57.98 -20.11 -5.78
C ILE A 5 57.99 -21.22 -4.70
N ASN A 6 57.44 -20.96 -3.52
CA ASN A 6 57.39 -21.89 -2.37
C ASN A 6 56.17 -22.81 -2.38
N TYR A 7 55.10 -22.37 -3.03
CA TYR A 7 53.87 -23.15 -3.17
C TYR A 7 53.51 -23.32 -4.64
N PRO A 8 54.44 -23.81 -5.48
CA PRO A 8 54.21 -23.91 -6.92
C PRO A 8 53.05 -24.86 -7.25
N ASN A 9 52.77 -25.82 -6.35
CA ASN A 9 51.70 -26.79 -6.54
C ASN A 9 50.30 -26.17 -6.43
N ASP A 10 50.15 -25.11 -5.65
CA ASP A 10 48.86 -24.48 -5.38
C ASP A 10 48.71 -23.16 -6.18
N LEU A 11 49.68 -22.87 -7.07
CA LEU A 11 49.70 -21.69 -7.93
C LEU A 11 48.49 -21.64 -8.88
N GLU A 12 48.11 -22.78 -9.46
CA GLU A 12 46.97 -22.85 -10.38
C GLU A 12 45.64 -22.64 -9.64
N GLU A 13 45.50 -23.19 -8.43
CA GLU A 13 44.32 -23.00 -7.60
C GLU A 13 44.17 -21.54 -7.16
N PHE A 14 45.28 -20.87 -6.85
CA PHE A 14 45.27 -19.44 -6.58
C PHE A 14 44.84 -18.63 -7.82
N LEU A 15 45.33 -19.02 -9.01
CA LEU A 15 45.14 -18.29 -10.27
C LEU A 15 43.89 -18.67 -11.07
N GLU A 16 43.14 -19.70 -10.69
CA GLU A 16 42.07 -20.33 -11.49
C GLU A 16 41.03 -19.35 -12.10
N GLU A 17 40.80 -18.18 -11.50
CA GLU A 17 39.90 -17.14 -12.04
C GLU A 17 40.60 -15.79 -12.26
N ILE A 18 41.92 -15.74 -12.15
CA ILE A 18 42.74 -14.54 -12.31
C ILE A 18 43.59 -14.73 -13.57
N HIS A 19 43.20 -14.04 -14.64
CA HIS A 19 43.94 -14.14 -15.88
C HIS A 19 45.34 -13.53 -15.73
N ILE A 20 46.36 -14.20 -16.28
CA ILE A 20 47.76 -13.79 -16.10
C ILE A 20 48.02 -12.38 -16.63
N THR A 21 47.28 -11.94 -17.65
CA THR A 21 47.42 -10.59 -18.22
C THR A 21 47.06 -9.47 -17.24
N SER A 22 46.40 -9.79 -16.13
CA SER A 22 46.07 -8.84 -15.07
C SER A 22 47.28 -8.48 -14.19
N PHE A 23 48.40 -9.18 -14.32
CA PHE A 23 49.64 -8.89 -13.61
C PHE A 23 50.57 -7.99 -14.45
N THR A 24 51.57 -7.39 -13.82
CA THR A 24 52.61 -6.66 -14.56
C THR A 24 53.41 -7.61 -15.47
N LEU A 25 53.96 -7.10 -16.57
CA LEU A 25 54.74 -7.92 -17.52
C LEU A 25 55.89 -8.69 -16.85
N PHE A 26 56.51 -8.12 -15.82
CA PHE A 26 57.54 -8.78 -15.03
C PHE A 26 56.98 -9.97 -14.23
N ASN A 27 55.89 -9.78 -13.48
CA ASN A 27 55.25 -10.85 -12.71
C ASN A 27 54.63 -11.93 -13.61
N GLN A 28 54.11 -11.54 -14.78
CA GLN A 28 53.63 -12.49 -15.78
C GLN A 28 54.72 -13.48 -16.21
N LYS A 29 55.93 -12.99 -16.49
CA LYS A 29 57.07 -13.85 -16.88
C LYS A 29 57.42 -14.86 -15.80
N ILE A 30 57.43 -14.44 -14.53
CA ILE A 30 57.73 -15.33 -13.40
C ILE A 30 56.64 -16.38 -13.22
N ILE A 31 55.36 -15.98 -13.23
CA ILE A 31 54.24 -16.91 -13.08
C ILE A 31 54.19 -17.93 -14.23
N GLN A 32 54.41 -17.50 -15.48
CA GLN A 32 54.48 -18.41 -16.63
C GLN A 32 55.65 -19.39 -16.50
N ALA A 33 56.83 -18.91 -16.12
CA ALA A 33 58.00 -19.77 -15.93
C ALA A 33 57.73 -20.87 -14.90
N LEU A 34 57.07 -20.53 -13.78
CA LEU A 34 56.70 -21.47 -12.71
C LEU A 34 55.62 -22.46 -13.14
N LEU A 35 54.56 -22.02 -13.83
CA LEU A 35 53.50 -22.90 -14.34
C LEU A 35 54.05 -23.90 -15.36
N GLU A 36 54.90 -23.46 -16.28
CA GLU A 36 55.54 -24.37 -17.24
C GLU A 36 56.46 -25.40 -16.57
N MET A 37 57.17 -25.02 -15.51
CA MET A 37 58.03 -25.94 -14.76
C MET A 37 57.19 -26.97 -14.01
N LYS A 38 56.10 -26.54 -13.38
CA LYS A 38 55.12 -27.43 -12.74
C LYS A 38 54.50 -28.42 -13.74
N ASN A 39 54.04 -27.95 -14.89
CA ASN A 39 53.42 -28.79 -15.93
C ASN A 39 54.39 -29.83 -16.53
N LYS A 40 55.70 -29.58 -16.47
CA LYS A 40 56.74 -30.54 -16.87
C LYS A 40 57.28 -31.38 -15.70
N ASN A 41 56.68 -31.28 -14.51
CA ASN A 41 57.15 -31.89 -13.26
C ASN A 41 58.63 -31.61 -12.96
N GLN A 42 59.13 -30.43 -13.35
CA GLN A 42 60.48 -30.00 -13.04
C GLN A 42 60.54 -29.38 -11.65
N VAL A 43 61.58 -29.72 -10.88
CA VAL A 43 61.78 -29.18 -9.53
C VAL A 43 62.05 -27.68 -9.62
N VAL A 44 61.28 -26.89 -8.87
CA VAL A 44 61.41 -25.42 -8.88
C VAL A 44 62.62 -25.02 -8.05
N GLN A 45 63.70 -24.63 -8.73
CA GLN A 45 64.93 -24.11 -8.13
C GLN A 45 65.24 -22.70 -8.68
N LEU A 46 65.89 -21.87 -7.86
CA LEU A 46 66.19 -20.47 -8.22
C LEU A 46 67.02 -20.35 -9.49
N GLU A 47 67.99 -21.25 -9.69
CA GLU A 47 68.83 -21.25 -10.90
C GLU A 47 68.02 -21.55 -12.16
N THR A 48 67.00 -22.41 -12.06
CA THR A 48 66.10 -22.69 -13.18
C THR A 48 65.16 -21.53 -13.47
N ILE A 49 64.71 -20.82 -12.44
CA ILE A 49 63.93 -19.58 -12.60
C ILE A 49 64.79 -18.52 -13.28
N ARG A 50 66.04 -18.33 -12.83
CA ARG A 50 67.03 -17.40 -13.41
C ARG A 50 67.20 -17.62 -14.92
N LEU A 51 67.40 -18.87 -15.33
CA LEU A 51 67.54 -19.22 -16.75
C LEU A 51 66.28 -18.90 -17.58
N LYS A 52 65.08 -18.99 -16.99
CA LYS A 52 63.82 -18.73 -17.69
C LYS A 52 63.44 -17.25 -17.75
N ILE A 53 63.70 -16.48 -16.69
CA ILE A 53 63.33 -15.06 -16.65
C ILE A 53 64.45 -14.14 -17.15
N GLY A 54 65.68 -14.64 -17.21
CA GLY A 54 66.89 -13.93 -17.65
C GLY A 54 67.64 -13.25 -16.49
N ASP A 55 68.96 -13.09 -16.65
CA ASP A 55 69.86 -12.57 -15.61
C ASP A 55 69.49 -11.17 -15.11
N GLU A 56 69.22 -10.23 -16.02
CA GLU A 56 68.83 -8.87 -15.64
C GLU A 56 67.53 -8.83 -14.82
N ALA A 57 66.56 -9.69 -15.14
CA ALA A 57 65.30 -9.77 -14.42
C ALA A 57 65.49 -10.43 -13.04
N PHE A 58 66.36 -11.43 -12.96
CA PHE A 58 66.66 -12.14 -11.72
C PHE A 58 67.45 -11.27 -10.73
N GLU A 59 68.34 -10.41 -11.20
CA GLU A 59 69.10 -9.46 -10.37
C GLU A 59 68.34 -8.16 -10.07
N SER A 60 67.11 -8.02 -10.58
CA SER A 60 66.28 -6.85 -10.35
C SER A 60 65.86 -6.74 -8.88
N LYS A 61 65.72 -5.49 -8.40
CA LYS A 61 65.20 -5.22 -7.06
C LYS A 61 63.81 -5.82 -6.84
N ASP A 62 63.00 -5.91 -7.90
CA ASP A 62 61.66 -6.48 -7.84
C ASP A 62 61.71 -8.00 -7.59
N PHE A 63 62.64 -8.73 -8.22
CA PHE A 63 62.82 -10.16 -7.91
C PHE A 63 63.39 -10.39 -6.52
N SER A 64 64.34 -9.57 -6.08
CA SER A 64 64.88 -9.64 -4.72
C SER A 64 63.80 -9.42 -3.66
N ALA A 65 62.90 -8.45 -3.87
CA ALA A 65 61.76 -8.24 -2.98
C ALA A 65 60.81 -9.45 -2.92
N ILE A 66 60.63 -10.15 -4.05
CA ILE A 66 59.86 -11.41 -4.10
C ILE A 66 60.55 -12.51 -3.28
N LEU A 67 61.89 -12.56 -3.24
CA LEU A 67 62.60 -13.56 -2.43
C LEU A 67 62.68 -13.22 -0.95
N GLU A 68 62.53 -11.94 -0.59
CA GLU A 68 62.55 -11.46 0.79
C GLU A 68 61.18 -11.50 1.46
N ALA A 69 60.09 -11.61 0.68
CA ALA A 69 58.73 -11.63 1.20
C ALA A 69 58.44 -12.85 2.09
N ASP A 70 57.71 -12.67 3.19
CA ASP A 70 57.39 -13.77 4.11
C ASP A 70 56.40 -14.76 3.49
N SER A 71 56.66 -16.06 3.70
CA SER A 71 55.77 -17.14 3.25
C SER A 71 54.48 -17.15 4.06
N TYR A 72 53.33 -17.04 3.40
CA TYR A 72 52.03 -17.09 4.05
C TYR A 72 51.40 -18.49 3.88
N PRO A 73 51.25 -19.29 4.96
CA PRO A 73 50.84 -20.70 4.85
C PRO A 73 49.44 -20.90 4.27
N ASN A 74 48.55 -19.91 4.44
CA ASN A 74 47.16 -19.96 3.98
C ASN A 74 46.90 -18.96 2.85
N TYR A 75 47.88 -18.77 1.95
CA TYR A 75 47.78 -17.70 0.95
C TYR A 75 46.61 -17.90 -0.02
N LEU A 76 46.09 -19.12 -0.18
CA LEU A 76 44.86 -19.39 -0.92
C LEU A 76 43.65 -18.61 -0.38
N ASP A 77 43.58 -18.35 0.92
CA ASP A 77 42.52 -17.53 1.53
C ASP A 77 42.58 -16.07 1.07
N LEU A 78 43.78 -15.58 0.71
CA LEU A 78 43.99 -14.23 0.19
C LEU A 78 43.53 -14.07 -1.26
N ARG A 79 43.11 -15.15 -1.95
CA ARG A 79 42.66 -15.12 -3.35
C ARG A 79 41.49 -14.14 -3.54
N SER A 80 40.54 -14.13 -2.62
CA SER A 80 39.37 -13.22 -2.68
C SER A 80 39.79 -11.76 -2.54
N ASP A 81 40.64 -11.47 -1.56
CA ASP A 81 41.14 -10.12 -1.31
C ASP A 81 42.00 -9.62 -2.47
N PHE A 82 42.80 -10.52 -3.06
CA PHE A 82 43.64 -10.21 -4.21
C PHE A 82 42.82 -9.93 -5.48
N LYS A 83 41.74 -10.68 -5.74
CA LYS A 83 40.78 -10.37 -6.82
C LYS A 83 40.13 -9.00 -6.62
N THR A 84 39.72 -8.72 -5.39
CA THR A 84 39.12 -7.43 -5.03
C THR A 84 40.09 -6.29 -5.31
N TYR A 85 41.37 -6.45 -4.94
CA TYR A 85 42.42 -5.48 -5.22
C TYR A 85 42.62 -5.25 -6.73
N LEU A 86 42.72 -6.30 -7.54
CA LEU A 86 42.87 -6.17 -8.99
C LEU A 86 41.66 -5.49 -9.65
N SER A 87 40.44 -5.78 -9.17
CA SER A 87 39.22 -5.12 -9.64
C SER A 87 39.23 -3.62 -9.34
N LEU A 88 39.59 -3.24 -8.10
CA LEU A 88 39.70 -1.84 -7.71
C LEU A 88 40.76 -1.10 -8.53
N LYS A 89 41.90 -1.74 -8.83
CA LYS A 89 42.94 -1.19 -9.71
C LYS A 89 42.47 -0.97 -11.14
N MET A 90 41.67 -1.89 -11.69
CA MET A 90 41.08 -1.73 -13.02
C MET A 90 40.03 -0.61 -13.06
N GLN A 91 39.18 -0.52 -12.03
CA GLN A 91 38.22 0.57 -11.88
C GLN A 91 38.91 1.93 -11.79
N GLU A 92 40.01 2.03 -11.03
CA GLU A 92 40.85 3.21 -10.96
C GLU A 92 41.42 3.58 -12.34
N HIS A 93 41.93 2.61 -13.09
CA HIS A 93 42.45 2.84 -14.44
C HIS A 93 41.37 3.35 -15.40
N LEU A 94 40.20 2.70 -15.43
CA LEU A 94 39.06 3.09 -16.29
C LEU A 94 38.50 4.46 -15.92
N ALA A 95 38.40 4.78 -14.62
CA ALA A 95 38.00 6.10 -14.16
C ALA A 95 38.99 7.18 -14.65
N ASN A 96 40.29 6.89 -14.65
CA ASN A 96 41.30 7.79 -15.19
C ASN A 96 41.20 7.97 -16.71
N GLU A 97 40.93 6.91 -17.48
CA GLU A 97 40.69 7.01 -18.92
C GLU A 97 39.39 7.76 -19.24
N LEU A 98 38.33 7.55 -18.45
CA LEU A 98 37.08 8.33 -18.50
C LEU A 98 37.33 9.82 -18.28
N ILE A 99 38.14 10.17 -17.29
CA ILE A 99 38.52 11.56 -17.02
C ILE A 99 39.27 12.15 -18.22
N LYS A 100 40.19 11.40 -18.84
CA LYS A 100 40.92 11.83 -20.03
C LYS A 100 40.00 12.00 -21.26
N ALA A 101 39.09 11.07 -21.51
CA ALA A 101 38.12 11.13 -22.61
C ALA A 101 37.15 12.30 -22.44
N THR A 102 36.64 12.51 -21.21
CA THR A 102 35.78 13.65 -20.85
C THR A 102 36.50 14.98 -21.09
N ARG A 103 37.77 15.09 -20.71
CA ARG A 103 38.59 16.29 -20.98
C ARG A 103 38.80 16.55 -22.47
N LYS A 104 38.76 15.51 -23.30
CA LYS A 104 38.86 15.60 -24.77
C LYS A 104 37.51 15.72 -25.47
N SER A 105 36.39 15.76 -24.74
CA SER A 105 35.03 15.73 -25.28
C SER A 105 34.74 14.51 -26.18
N GLU A 106 35.40 13.39 -25.93
CA GLU A 106 35.14 12.12 -26.62
C GLU A 106 33.95 11.42 -25.97
N ILE A 107 33.02 10.89 -26.79
CA ILE A 107 31.86 10.14 -26.31
C ILE A 107 32.33 8.75 -25.86
N PHE A 108 31.98 8.39 -24.63
CA PHE A 108 32.36 7.12 -24.04
C PHE A 108 31.25 6.08 -24.28
N ASP A 109 31.40 5.27 -25.32
CA ASP A 109 30.42 4.28 -25.75
C ASP A 109 30.88 2.83 -25.49
N PHE A 110 30.02 1.86 -25.84
CA PHE A 110 30.29 0.44 -25.67
C PHE A 110 31.52 -0.04 -26.46
N ASP A 111 31.82 0.56 -27.60
CA ASP A 111 32.98 0.20 -28.41
C ASP A 111 34.29 0.73 -27.81
N PHE A 112 34.26 1.89 -27.13
CA PHE A 112 35.38 2.36 -26.32
C PHE A 112 35.63 1.44 -25.12
N LEU A 113 34.59 1.06 -24.38
CA LEU A 113 34.68 0.13 -23.25
C LEU A 113 35.17 -1.25 -23.67
N GLY A 114 34.75 -1.72 -24.85
CA GLY A 114 35.15 -3.01 -25.42
C GLY A 114 36.66 -3.17 -25.64
N LYS A 115 37.43 -2.08 -25.67
CA LYS A 115 38.90 -2.09 -25.80
C LYS A 115 39.63 -2.40 -24.50
N TYR A 116 39.04 -2.05 -23.36
CA TYR A 116 39.65 -2.18 -22.02
C TYR A 116 39.00 -3.28 -21.19
N ILE A 117 37.72 -3.54 -21.45
CA ILE A 117 36.94 -4.57 -20.81
C ILE A 117 36.45 -5.47 -21.94
N LYS A 118 36.94 -6.71 -21.98
CA LYS A 118 36.13 -7.76 -22.60
C LYS A 118 34.87 -7.84 -21.75
N LEU A 119 33.79 -7.19 -22.18
CA LEU A 119 32.44 -7.44 -21.67
C LEU A 119 32.03 -8.84 -22.13
N GLY A 120 32.78 -9.85 -21.69
CA GLY A 120 32.27 -11.20 -21.60
C GLY A 120 31.09 -11.11 -20.66
N SER A 121 29.95 -11.63 -21.11
CA SER A 121 28.81 -11.84 -20.25
C SER A 121 29.29 -12.49 -18.95
N ASN A 122 29.33 -11.73 -17.85
CA ASN A 122 29.68 -12.25 -16.54
C ASN A 122 28.51 -13.16 -16.16
N ARG A 123 28.66 -14.44 -16.48
CA ARG A 123 27.59 -15.41 -16.36
C ARG A 123 27.59 -15.86 -14.91
N ASN A 124 26.63 -15.38 -14.13
CA ASN A 124 26.34 -15.92 -12.81
C ASN A 124 25.67 -17.30 -12.97
N GLY A 125 26.44 -18.29 -13.43
CA GLY A 125 25.98 -19.66 -13.62
C GLY A 125 27.04 -20.51 -14.32
N ARG A 126 27.17 -21.76 -13.89
CA ARG A 126 27.98 -22.77 -14.61
C ARG A 126 27.27 -23.16 -15.91
N TYR A 127 28.03 -23.48 -16.95
CA TYR A 127 27.50 -24.11 -18.15
C TYR A 127 26.89 -25.48 -17.81
N TYR A 128 25.97 -25.95 -18.65
CA TYR A 128 25.26 -27.20 -18.41
C TYR A 128 26.21 -28.39 -18.15
N TRP A 129 27.30 -28.50 -18.90
CA TRP A 129 28.29 -29.57 -18.71
C TRP A 129 29.07 -29.47 -17.39
N GLU A 130 29.32 -28.26 -16.89
CA GLU A 130 29.96 -28.02 -15.59
C GLU A 130 29.02 -28.35 -14.42
N TRP A 131 27.72 -28.15 -14.61
CA TRP A 131 26.70 -28.69 -13.70
C TRP A 131 26.63 -30.21 -13.81
N GLU A 132 26.70 -30.80 -15.00
CA GLU A 132 26.73 -32.26 -15.17
C GLU A 132 27.92 -32.91 -14.45
N GLU A 133 29.12 -32.34 -14.54
CA GLU A 133 30.30 -32.84 -13.80
C GLU A 133 30.15 -32.65 -12.28
N PHE A 134 29.62 -31.51 -11.84
CA PHE A 134 29.36 -31.25 -10.43
C PHE A 134 28.35 -32.23 -9.83
N PHE A 135 27.28 -32.56 -10.56
CA PHE A 135 26.26 -33.50 -10.08
C PHE A 135 26.64 -34.97 -10.26
N LYS A 136 27.55 -35.31 -11.20
CA LYS A 136 28.14 -36.66 -11.31
C LYS A 136 28.93 -37.08 -10.07
N SER A 137 29.50 -36.13 -9.33
CA SER A 137 30.33 -36.39 -8.14
C SER A 137 29.57 -36.37 -6.82
N LYS A 138 28.26 -36.07 -6.83
CA LYS A 138 27.42 -36.05 -5.62
C LYS A 138 26.60 -37.33 -5.46
N PRO A 139 26.36 -37.79 -4.22
CA PRO A 139 25.43 -38.89 -3.96
C PRO A 139 24.02 -38.49 -4.41
N GLN A 140 23.33 -39.40 -5.10
CA GLN A 140 21.94 -39.19 -5.50
C GLN A 140 21.06 -39.07 -4.26
N ILE A 141 20.22 -38.03 -4.24
CA ILE A 141 19.24 -37.84 -3.17
C ILE A 141 18.15 -38.91 -3.34
N GLU A 142 17.78 -39.56 -2.24
CA GLU A 142 16.71 -40.54 -2.22
C GLU A 142 15.43 -39.93 -2.81
N LYS A 143 14.77 -40.63 -3.74
CA LYS A 143 13.48 -40.23 -4.30
C LYS A 143 12.35 -41.09 -3.72
N ILE A 144 11.22 -40.46 -3.42
CA ILE A 144 10.01 -41.12 -2.97
C ILE A 144 8.98 -41.08 -4.11
N GLY A 145 8.53 -42.25 -4.56
CA GLY A 145 7.49 -42.37 -5.59
C GLY A 145 6.15 -41.80 -5.14
N THR A 146 5.46 -41.14 -6.06
CA THR A 146 4.11 -40.59 -5.88
C THR A 146 3.03 -41.67 -5.87
N GLY A 147 3.30 -42.85 -6.43
CA GLY A 147 2.30 -43.90 -6.60
C GLY A 147 1.31 -43.60 -7.73
N ILE A 148 1.65 -42.66 -8.61
CA ILE A 148 0.91 -42.33 -9.82
C ILE A 148 1.88 -42.58 -10.98
N ASP A 149 1.66 -43.66 -11.73
CA ASP A 149 2.58 -44.12 -12.79
C ASP A 149 2.98 -42.99 -13.74
N PHE A 150 2.01 -42.16 -14.15
CA PHE A 150 2.28 -41.01 -15.00
C PHE A 150 3.24 -39.99 -14.34
N LEU A 151 3.02 -39.65 -13.06
CA LEU A 151 3.84 -38.67 -12.35
C LEU A 151 5.22 -39.23 -12.01
N ASP A 152 5.30 -40.52 -11.66
CA ASP A 152 6.56 -41.19 -11.37
C ASP A 152 7.40 -41.36 -12.64
N ASN A 153 6.76 -41.61 -13.79
CA ASN A 153 7.45 -41.63 -15.08
C ASN A 153 8.02 -40.25 -15.45
N ILE A 154 7.29 -39.15 -15.22
CA ILE A 154 7.80 -37.79 -15.55
C ILE A 154 8.78 -37.22 -14.51
N SER A 155 8.75 -37.72 -13.27
CA SER A 155 9.67 -37.32 -12.18
C SER A 155 10.87 -38.27 -12.03
N ASP A 156 10.96 -39.28 -12.89
CA ASP A 156 12.03 -40.27 -12.88
C ASP A 156 12.11 -41.01 -11.53
N GLY A 157 11.00 -41.64 -11.16
CA GLY A 157 10.85 -42.47 -9.97
C GLY A 157 10.32 -41.77 -8.72
N GLY A 158 9.93 -40.49 -8.81
CA GLY A 158 9.35 -39.72 -7.71
C GLY A 158 10.11 -38.44 -7.38
N PHE A 159 9.83 -37.85 -6.20
CA PHE A 159 10.47 -36.61 -5.80
C PHE A 159 11.56 -36.80 -4.75
N GLU A 160 12.58 -35.95 -4.79
CA GLU A 160 13.74 -36.02 -3.90
C GLU A 160 13.39 -35.66 -2.45
N VAL A 161 13.96 -36.37 -1.48
CA VAL A 161 13.81 -36.10 -0.05
C VAL A 161 14.41 -34.72 0.29
N GLY A 162 13.64 -33.91 1.01
CA GLY A 162 14.03 -32.55 1.39
C GLY A 162 13.73 -31.49 0.32
N GLN A 163 13.19 -31.89 -0.84
CA GLN A 163 12.70 -30.96 -1.85
C GLN A 163 11.42 -30.26 -1.37
N LEU A 164 11.35 -28.93 -1.56
CA LEU A 164 10.13 -28.16 -1.36
C LEU A 164 9.33 -28.15 -2.66
N ILE A 165 8.10 -28.68 -2.61
CA ILE A 165 7.21 -28.78 -3.78
C ILE A 165 5.96 -27.94 -3.52
N LEU A 166 5.71 -26.98 -4.41
CA LEU A 166 4.49 -26.16 -4.37
C LEU A 166 3.47 -26.71 -5.37
N LEU A 167 2.36 -27.24 -4.86
CA LEU A 167 1.20 -27.63 -5.69
C LEU A 167 0.23 -26.44 -5.79
N SER A 168 0.18 -25.80 -6.96
CA SER A 168 -0.71 -24.67 -7.25
C SER A 168 -1.74 -25.02 -8.33
N GLY A 169 -2.85 -24.28 -8.37
CA GLY A 169 -3.94 -24.50 -9.32
C GLY A 169 -5.28 -24.01 -8.79
N ASP A 170 -6.28 -23.90 -9.66
CA ASP A 170 -7.62 -23.41 -9.33
C ASP A 170 -8.31 -24.27 -8.24
N PRO A 171 -9.26 -23.71 -7.47
CA PRO A 171 -10.08 -24.51 -6.55
C PRO A 171 -10.63 -25.77 -7.24
N GLU A 172 -10.69 -26.88 -6.49
CA GLU A 172 -11.19 -28.19 -6.99
C GLU A 172 -10.34 -28.87 -8.08
N SER A 173 -9.19 -28.32 -8.47
CA SER A 173 -8.27 -28.94 -9.45
C SER A 173 -7.60 -30.25 -9.01
N GLY A 174 -8.00 -30.84 -7.88
CA GLY A 174 -7.46 -32.11 -7.38
C GLY A 174 -6.15 -32.04 -6.59
N LYS A 175 -5.65 -30.84 -6.21
CA LYS A 175 -4.39 -30.67 -5.44
C LYS A 175 -4.32 -31.50 -4.17
N THR A 176 -5.35 -31.39 -3.31
CA THR A 176 -5.43 -32.14 -2.06
C THR A 176 -5.48 -33.64 -2.31
N LEU A 177 -6.21 -34.08 -3.34
CA LEU A 177 -6.30 -35.49 -3.72
C LEU A 177 -4.92 -36.04 -4.17
N LEU A 178 -4.20 -35.26 -4.97
CA LEU A 178 -2.85 -35.59 -5.41
C LEU A 178 -1.88 -35.71 -4.21
N GLY A 179 -1.92 -34.75 -3.29
CA GLY A 179 -1.13 -34.81 -2.06
C GLY A 179 -1.45 -36.05 -1.23
N ILE A 180 -2.74 -36.33 -1.01
CA ILE A 180 -3.20 -37.52 -0.27
C ILE A 180 -2.71 -38.82 -0.92
N GLN A 181 -2.73 -38.92 -2.24
CA GLN A 181 -2.26 -40.10 -2.95
C GLN A 181 -0.74 -40.32 -2.75
N TYR A 182 0.04 -39.24 -2.83
CA TYR A 182 1.48 -39.30 -2.61
C TYR A 182 1.82 -39.75 -1.18
N ILE A 183 1.23 -39.11 -0.17
CA ILE A 183 1.50 -39.48 1.22
C ILE A 183 1.02 -40.91 1.56
N THR A 184 -0.04 -41.37 0.90
CA THR A 184 -0.55 -42.74 1.03
C THR A 184 0.37 -43.78 0.39
N ASN A 185 1.12 -43.43 -0.65
CA ASN A 185 2.14 -44.30 -1.22
C ASN A 185 3.41 -44.31 -0.33
N ALA A 186 3.89 -43.12 0.03
CA ALA A 186 5.12 -42.94 0.80
C ALA A 186 5.09 -43.61 2.19
N GLN A 187 3.94 -43.61 2.86
CA GLN A 187 3.75 -44.23 4.19
C GLN A 187 4.00 -45.75 4.23
N GLN A 188 3.99 -46.44 3.08
CA GLN A 188 4.25 -47.88 3.04
C GLN A 188 5.68 -48.21 3.46
N GLN A 189 6.63 -47.29 3.24
CA GLN A 189 8.05 -47.52 3.48
C GLN A 189 8.69 -46.46 4.40
N HIS A 190 8.03 -45.31 4.59
CA HIS A 190 8.58 -44.20 5.35
C HIS A 190 7.56 -43.62 6.33
N LYS A 191 8.04 -43.02 7.43
CA LYS A 191 7.18 -42.18 8.26
C LYS A 191 6.85 -40.87 7.54
N VAL A 192 5.59 -40.49 7.56
CA VAL A 192 5.07 -39.31 6.87
C VAL A 192 4.12 -38.54 7.76
N THR A 193 3.94 -37.25 7.44
CA THR A 193 3.07 -36.35 8.21
C THR A 193 2.15 -35.56 7.29
N TYR A 194 0.85 -35.59 7.60
CA TYR A 194 -0.16 -34.76 6.96
C TYR A 194 -0.62 -33.65 7.92
N PHE A 195 -0.36 -32.40 7.55
CA PHE A 195 -0.90 -31.22 8.22
C PHE A 195 -2.18 -30.79 7.51
N GLY A 196 -3.33 -31.11 8.11
CA GLY A 196 -4.65 -30.88 7.53
C GLY A 196 -5.44 -29.84 8.32
N PHE A 197 -5.69 -28.67 7.72
CA PHE A 197 -6.36 -27.57 8.42
C PHE A 197 -7.81 -27.32 7.96
N GLU A 198 -8.28 -28.00 6.92
CA GLU A 198 -9.60 -27.78 6.30
C GLU A 198 -10.67 -28.75 6.83
N PHE A 199 -10.35 -30.04 6.91
CA PHE A 199 -11.29 -31.08 7.32
C PHE A 199 -10.95 -31.57 8.74
N SER A 200 -11.97 -31.87 9.54
CA SER A 200 -11.72 -32.55 10.81
C SER A 200 -10.98 -33.86 10.57
N VAL A 201 -10.03 -34.21 11.44
CA VAL A 201 -9.28 -35.47 11.38
C VAL A 201 -10.23 -36.66 11.21
N ARG A 202 -11.38 -36.63 11.88
CA ARG A 202 -12.46 -37.61 11.73
C ARG A 202 -12.92 -37.76 10.28
N LYS A 203 -13.27 -36.67 9.61
CA LYS A 203 -13.78 -36.69 8.22
C LYS A 203 -12.68 -37.13 7.24
N HIS A 204 -11.43 -36.75 7.51
CA HIS A 204 -10.28 -37.22 6.72
C HIS A 204 -10.11 -38.74 6.83
N ILE A 205 -10.15 -39.30 8.04
CA ILE A 205 -10.09 -40.74 8.28
C ILE A 205 -11.26 -41.49 7.61
N GLU A 206 -12.49 -40.99 7.77
CA GLU A 206 -13.68 -41.58 7.12
C GLU A 206 -13.55 -41.57 5.58
N THR A 207 -12.95 -40.52 5.02
CA THR A 207 -12.72 -40.40 3.57
C THR A 207 -11.64 -41.37 3.08
N LEU A 208 -10.54 -41.52 3.81
CA LEU A 208 -9.48 -42.47 3.46
C LEU A 208 -10.00 -43.92 3.48
N ASN A 209 -10.78 -44.27 4.52
CA ASN A 209 -11.36 -45.59 4.68
C ASN A 209 -12.40 -45.91 3.61
N SER A 210 -13.31 -44.97 3.31
CA SER A 210 -14.38 -45.17 2.31
C SER A 210 -13.85 -45.29 0.88
N LYS A 211 -12.70 -44.68 0.57
CA LYS A 211 -12.04 -44.76 -0.73
C LYS A 211 -11.09 -45.95 -0.88
N GLY A 212 -10.96 -46.80 0.14
CA GLY A 212 -10.18 -48.04 0.07
C GLY A 212 -8.66 -47.85 0.16
N PHE A 213 -8.17 -46.73 0.69
CA PHE A 213 -6.73 -46.51 0.89
C PHE A 213 -6.20 -47.36 2.06
N LYS A 214 -5.11 -48.11 1.83
CA LYS A 214 -4.48 -48.94 2.87
C LYS A 214 -3.44 -48.13 3.67
N ILE A 215 -3.83 -47.60 4.83
CA ILE A 215 -2.97 -46.79 5.69
C ILE A 215 -2.18 -47.65 6.69
N ASN A 216 -0.85 -47.54 6.70
CA ASN A 216 -0.01 -48.04 7.79
C ASN A 216 -0.05 -47.04 8.95
N LYS A 217 -0.68 -47.44 10.04
CA LYS A 217 -0.91 -46.57 11.22
C LYS A 217 0.38 -46.17 11.93
N GLU A 218 1.45 -46.96 11.80
CA GLU A 218 2.74 -46.66 12.45
C GLU A 218 3.54 -45.58 11.70
N ASN A 219 3.24 -45.41 10.40
CA ASN A 219 3.97 -44.53 9.52
C ASN A 219 3.20 -43.26 9.12
N TYR A 220 1.93 -43.14 9.50
CA TYR A 220 1.07 -42.02 9.07
C TYR A 220 0.65 -41.15 10.26
N PHE A 221 1.27 -39.97 10.39
CA PHE A 221 0.95 -39.00 11.43
C PHE A 221 0.09 -37.85 10.86
N ILE A 222 -0.90 -37.39 11.64
CA ILE A 222 -1.77 -36.27 11.27
C ILE A 222 -1.67 -35.21 12.37
N ASP A 223 -1.47 -33.96 11.96
CA ASP A 223 -1.50 -32.79 12.84
C ASP A 223 -2.52 -31.78 12.29
N ASP A 224 -3.51 -31.44 13.12
CA ASP A 224 -4.55 -30.44 12.85
C ASP A 224 -4.51 -29.24 13.81
N LEU A 225 -3.48 -29.16 14.68
CA LEU A 225 -3.37 -28.18 15.75
C LEU A 225 -2.34 -27.08 15.45
N SER A 226 -1.31 -27.38 14.64
CA SER A 226 -0.19 -26.48 14.35
C SER A 226 -0.56 -25.31 13.42
N CYS A 227 -1.24 -24.30 13.95
CA CYS A 227 -1.77 -23.16 13.20
C CYS A 227 -0.74 -22.02 12.95
N GLU A 228 0.33 -21.92 13.74
CA GLU A 228 1.37 -20.89 13.60
C GLU A 228 2.60 -21.40 12.83
N ILE A 229 3.27 -20.54 12.05
CA ILE A 229 4.40 -20.98 11.21
C ILE A 229 5.58 -21.51 12.02
N ASN A 230 5.83 -20.92 13.20
CA ASN A 230 6.95 -21.31 14.06
C ASN A 230 6.68 -22.67 14.70
N ASP A 231 5.43 -22.91 15.12
CA ASP A 231 5.01 -24.21 15.65
C ASP A 231 5.10 -25.29 14.57
N LEU A 232 4.60 -25.00 13.36
CA LEU A 232 4.71 -25.89 12.21
C LEU A 232 6.18 -26.22 11.87
N VAL A 233 7.06 -25.21 11.85
CA VAL A 233 8.49 -25.41 11.57
C VAL A 233 9.17 -26.19 12.70
N SER A 234 8.85 -25.90 13.96
CA SER A 234 9.36 -26.64 15.12
C SER A 234 8.93 -28.11 15.05
N GLN A 235 7.66 -28.36 14.72
CA GLN A 235 7.08 -29.68 14.61
C GLN A 235 7.68 -30.48 13.46
N ILE A 236 7.84 -29.88 12.27
CA ILE A 236 8.53 -30.51 11.13
C ILE A 236 9.96 -30.88 11.51
N ARG A 237 10.69 -29.99 12.20
CA ARG A 237 12.06 -30.27 12.66
C ARG A 237 12.11 -31.40 13.69
N GLY A 238 11.16 -31.46 14.61
CA GLY A 238 11.04 -32.55 15.58
C GLY A 238 10.78 -33.89 14.89
N LEU A 239 9.73 -33.96 14.08
CA LEU A 239 9.32 -35.17 13.36
C LEU A 239 10.38 -35.63 12.35
N ALA A 240 11.10 -34.71 11.71
CA ALA A 240 12.23 -35.06 10.83
C ALA A 240 13.36 -35.77 11.61
N LYS A 241 13.65 -35.36 12.85
CA LYS A 241 14.61 -36.06 13.73
C LYS A 241 14.09 -37.44 14.16
N GLU A 242 12.78 -37.63 14.22
CA GLU A 242 12.12 -38.92 14.51
C GLU A 242 12.02 -39.84 13.27
N GLY A 243 12.57 -39.40 12.13
CA GLY A 243 12.69 -40.16 10.89
C GLY A 243 11.54 -39.95 9.90
N HIS A 244 10.69 -38.92 10.08
CA HIS A 244 9.67 -38.57 9.08
C HIS A 244 10.34 -37.98 7.83
N LYS A 245 10.04 -38.55 6.66
CA LYS A 245 10.68 -38.18 5.39
C LYS A 245 9.82 -37.29 4.48
N LEU A 246 8.50 -37.33 4.63
CA LEU A 246 7.55 -36.57 3.80
C LEU A 246 6.56 -35.79 4.68
N PHE A 247 6.40 -34.51 4.37
CA PHE A 247 5.48 -33.60 5.04
C PHE A 247 4.56 -32.97 4.01
N ILE A 248 3.25 -33.16 4.15
CA ILE A 248 2.25 -32.49 3.32
C ILE A 248 1.53 -31.44 4.15
N ILE A 249 1.48 -30.22 3.64
CA ILE A 249 0.88 -29.07 4.31
C ILE A 249 -0.27 -28.55 3.45
N ASP A 250 -1.51 -28.81 3.88
CA ASP A 250 -2.72 -28.36 3.18
C ASP A 250 -3.30 -27.11 3.87
N SER A 251 -2.65 -25.96 3.63
CA SER A 251 -2.80 -24.78 4.48
C SER A 251 -3.92 -23.81 4.12
N GLN A 252 -4.45 -23.80 2.89
CA GLN A 252 -5.39 -22.78 2.34
C GLN A 252 -5.41 -21.43 3.11
N MET A 253 -4.25 -20.78 3.25
CA MET A 253 -4.06 -19.46 3.91
C MET A 253 -4.28 -19.40 5.45
N LYS A 254 -4.17 -20.50 6.20
CA LYS A 254 -4.31 -20.53 7.67
C LYS A 254 -3.01 -20.32 8.46
N ILE A 255 -1.84 -20.40 7.83
CA ILE A 255 -0.54 -20.24 8.50
C ILE A 255 -0.19 -18.75 8.62
N GLN A 256 0.03 -18.26 9.84
CA GLN A 256 0.44 -16.88 10.12
C GLN A 256 1.94 -16.79 10.42
N ALA A 257 2.64 -15.81 9.85
CA ALA A 257 4.07 -15.58 10.08
C ALA A 257 4.32 -14.37 11.00
N PRO A 258 5.12 -14.49 12.08
CA PRO A 258 5.52 -13.35 12.90
C PRO A 258 6.75 -12.61 12.33
N ILE A 259 6.84 -11.31 12.62
CA ILE A 259 7.92 -10.40 12.19
C ILE A 259 8.86 -10.14 13.37
N VAL A 260 9.97 -10.87 13.57
CA VAL A 260 11.11 -10.42 14.43
C VAL A 260 12.44 -11.08 14.03
N GLY A 261 13.51 -10.27 13.92
CA GLY A 261 14.91 -10.71 13.79
C GLY A 261 15.91 -9.60 13.42
N ARG A 262 16.07 -8.55 14.26
CA ARG A 262 17.06 -7.45 14.08
C ARG A 262 18.06 -7.40 15.25
N THR A 263 19.30 -6.96 15.01
CA THR A 263 20.32 -6.69 16.05
C THR A 263 19.95 -5.48 16.93
N ILE A 264 20.55 -5.32 18.13
CA ILE A 264 20.24 -4.19 19.04
C ILE A 264 20.48 -2.83 18.36
N GLU A 265 21.57 -2.71 17.60
CA GLU A 265 21.88 -1.50 16.82
C GLU A 265 20.89 -1.31 15.65
N GLU A 266 20.46 -2.39 14.99
CA GLU A 266 19.40 -2.35 13.97
C GLU A 266 18.02 -1.98 14.55
N VAL A 267 17.74 -2.31 15.80
CA VAL A 267 16.51 -1.90 16.50
C VAL A 267 16.59 -0.41 16.85
N GLU A 268 17.71 0.06 17.41
CA GLU A 268 17.89 1.47 17.78
C GLU A 268 17.97 2.40 16.56
N THR A 269 18.61 2.00 15.46
CA THR A 269 18.66 2.79 14.20
C THR A 269 17.26 2.97 13.59
N THR A 270 16.36 2.01 13.78
CA THR A 270 14.99 2.12 13.26
C THR A 270 14.10 3.07 14.04
N LYS A 271 14.63 3.76 15.05
CA LYS A 271 13.98 4.90 15.70
C LYS A 271 14.16 6.20 14.92
N PHE A 272 14.97 6.21 13.87
CA PHE A 272 15.34 7.41 13.10
C PHE A 272 15.12 7.19 11.60
N THR A 273 14.18 7.93 10.97
CA THR A 273 13.89 7.79 9.53
C THR A 273 15.03 8.27 8.63
N ASN A 274 15.84 9.20 9.13
CA ASN A 274 16.94 9.82 8.38
C ASN A 274 18.34 9.49 8.95
N PHE A 275 18.48 8.40 9.72
CA PHE A 275 19.78 7.98 10.26
C PHE A 275 20.80 7.66 9.16
N GLN A 276 20.38 7.04 8.05
CA GLN A 276 21.31 6.71 6.97
C GLN A 276 21.93 7.97 6.37
N ASP A 277 21.16 9.05 6.26
CA ASP A 277 21.64 10.34 5.77
C ASP A 277 22.62 10.97 6.76
N LEU A 278 22.33 10.92 8.07
CA LEU A 278 23.29 11.33 9.11
C LEU A 278 24.59 10.52 9.02
N LYS A 279 24.51 9.19 8.88
CA LYS A 279 25.67 8.31 8.80
C LYS A 279 26.53 8.61 7.57
N ASN A 280 25.90 9.00 6.46
CA ASN A 280 26.59 9.36 5.23
C ASN A 280 27.34 10.70 5.33
N ILE A 281 26.86 11.65 6.14
CA ILE A 281 27.51 12.96 6.32
C ILE A 281 28.48 13.00 7.52
N ALA A 282 28.34 12.07 8.47
CA ALA A 282 29.18 12.00 9.65
C ALA A 282 30.60 11.57 9.27
N ASN A 283 31.55 12.49 9.41
CA ASN A 283 32.97 12.25 9.18
C ASN A 283 33.66 12.01 10.52
N ILE A 284 34.30 10.84 10.65
CA ILE A 284 34.96 10.38 11.86
C ILE A 284 36.08 11.30 12.32
N VAL A 285 36.77 11.96 11.39
CA VAL A 285 37.87 12.87 11.73
C VAL A 285 37.32 14.07 12.48
N ASP A 286 36.30 14.74 11.94
CA ASP A 286 35.67 15.92 12.54
C ASP A 286 35.12 15.64 13.94
N ILE A 287 34.67 14.39 14.17
CA ILE A 287 34.11 13.95 15.44
C ILE A 287 35.22 13.65 16.46
N ILE A 288 36.28 12.93 16.05
CA ILE A 288 37.37 12.55 16.94
C ILE A 288 38.28 13.74 17.27
N GLU A 289 38.52 14.67 16.32
CA GLU A 289 39.33 15.89 16.53
C GLU A 289 38.76 16.83 17.60
N LYS A 290 37.50 16.67 17.99
CA LYS A 290 36.92 17.39 19.14
C LYS A 290 37.39 16.89 20.49
N TYR A 291 37.94 15.68 20.55
CA TYR A 291 38.31 14.98 21.78
C TYR A 291 39.78 14.64 21.86
N LEU A 292 40.42 14.40 20.72
CA LEU A 292 41.82 14.01 20.61
C LEU A 292 42.54 14.89 19.59
N ASP A 293 43.75 15.32 19.95
CA ASP A 293 44.63 15.97 19.00
C ASP A 293 45.15 14.93 18.00
N LEU A 294 44.62 14.99 16.78
CA LEU A 294 45.03 14.11 15.70
C LEU A 294 46.24 14.67 14.95
N HIS A 295 47.25 13.83 14.75
CA HIS A 295 48.44 14.17 13.97
C HIS A 295 48.48 13.37 12.66
N LYS A 296 48.80 14.04 11.56
CA LYS A 296 48.86 13.38 10.25
C LYS A 296 50.00 12.35 10.20
N CYS A 297 49.69 11.15 9.73
CA CYS A 297 50.64 10.07 9.55
C CYS A 297 50.33 9.32 8.23
N GLY A 298 50.96 9.78 7.15
CA GLY A 298 50.67 9.31 5.80
C GLY A 298 49.25 9.70 5.38
N ALA A 299 48.48 8.72 4.88
CA ALA A 299 47.08 8.88 4.49
C ALA A 299 46.10 8.85 5.69
N ASN A 300 46.56 8.46 6.87
CA ASN A 300 45.76 8.37 8.09
C ASN A 300 46.16 9.45 9.09
N LEU A 301 45.36 9.59 10.13
CA LEU A 301 45.64 10.41 11.31
C LEU A 301 45.98 9.48 12.48
N LYS A 302 46.80 9.95 13.41
CA LYS A 302 47.17 9.18 14.61
C LYS A 302 47.08 10.02 15.89
N ALA A 303 46.80 9.36 17.00
CA ALA A 303 46.84 9.91 18.36
C ALA A 303 47.21 8.82 19.37
N CYS A 304 47.41 9.19 20.64
CA CYS A 304 47.41 8.22 21.73
C CYS A 304 45.97 7.72 21.95
N CYS A 305 45.83 6.42 22.17
CA CYS A 305 44.54 5.79 22.36
C CYS A 305 43.89 6.26 23.66
N PRO A 306 42.63 6.70 23.65
CA PRO A 306 41.94 7.10 24.88
C PRO A 306 41.43 5.92 25.70
N PHE A 307 41.46 4.71 25.14
CA PHE A 307 40.83 3.52 25.72
C PHE A 307 41.79 2.65 26.53
N HIS A 308 43.09 2.94 26.47
CA HIS A 308 44.11 2.29 27.28
C HIS A 308 45.31 3.21 27.44
N ASP A 309 46.07 3.02 28.51
CA ASP A 309 47.20 3.90 28.84
C ASP A 309 48.44 3.52 28.03
N GLU A 310 48.92 4.45 27.20
CA GLU A 310 50.09 4.25 26.35
C GLU A 310 50.91 5.53 26.17
N ARG A 311 52.22 5.38 25.91
CA ARG A 311 53.13 6.52 25.67
C ARG A 311 53.40 6.78 24.20
N SER A 312 53.07 5.83 23.33
CA SER A 312 53.28 5.91 21.88
C SER A 312 51.94 5.92 21.17
N ALA A 313 51.74 6.82 20.21
CA ALA A 313 50.48 6.94 19.46
C ALA A 313 50.17 5.67 18.64
N SER A 314 49.24 4.84 19.11
CA SER A 314 48.80 3.62 18.41
C SER A 314 47.36 3.70 17.91
N PHE A 315 46.65 4.80 18.16
CA PHE A 315 45.29 5.05 17.70
C PHE A 315 45.31 5.70 16.33
N PHE A 316 44.84 4.99 15.30
CA PHE A 316 44.79 5.49 13.93
C PHE A 316 43.35 5.73 13.49
N VAL A 317 43.14 6.85 12.80
CA VAL A 317 41.87 7.25 12.21
C VAL A 317 42.05 7.34 10.70
N SER A 318 41.23 6.60 9.95
CA SER A 318 41.22 6.64 8.49
C SER A 318 40.02 7.44 8.05
N GLN A 319 40.27 8.64 7.50
CA GLN A 319 39.21 9.50 6.98
C GLN A 319 38.49 8.84 5.79
N GLU A 320 39.26 8.23 4.88
CA GLU A 320 38.74 7.57 3.69
C GLU A 320 37.82 6.38 4.03
N LYS A 321 38.20 5.57 5.01
CA LYS A 321 37.41 4.41 5.45
C LYS A 321 36.36 4.77 6.50
N ASN A 322 36.36 6.00 6.99
CA ASN A 322 35.52 6.52 8.05
C ASN A 322 35.51 5.66 9.34
N ILE A 323 36.66 5.09 9.71
CA ILE A 323 36.83 4.19 10.87
C ILE A 323 38.10 4.50 11.66
N TYR A 324 38.11 4.12 12.94
CA TYR A 324 39.29 4.12 13.79
C TYR A 324 39.74 2.70 14.12
N LYS A 325 41.04 2.55 14.38
CA LYS A 325 41.62 1.33 14.93
C LYS A 325 42.82 1.67 15.80
N CYS A 326 42.83 1.13 17.01
CA CYS A 326 44.00 1.13 17.87
C CYS A 326 44.80 -0.15 17.66
N PHE A 327 46.08 -0.03 17.33
CA PHE A 327 46.97 -1.17 17.16
C PHE A 327 47.61 -1.64 18.48
N GLY A 328 47.51 -0.84 19.56
CA GLY A 328 47.93 -1.24 20.91
C GLY A 328 46.95 -2.20 21.57
N CYS A 329 45.70 -1.78 21.77
CA CYS A 329 44.67 -2.56 22.47
C CYS A 329 43.63 -3.25 21.55
N GLY A 330 43.69 -3.04 20.23
CA GLY A 330 42.85 -3.72 19.25
C GLY A 330 41.43 -3.16 19.06
N VAL A 331 41.03 -2.17 19.85
CA VAL A 331 39.71 -1.53 19.70
C VAL A 331 39.58 -0.86 18.32
N SER A 332 38.42 -1.01 17.70
CA SER A 332 38.12 -0.45 16.39
C SER A 332 36.62 -0.24 16.20
N GLY A 333 36.27 0.73 15.37
CA GLY A 333 34.89 1.13 15.17
C GLY A 333 34.74 2.32 14.22
N ASP A 334 33.49 2.76 14.06
CA ASP A 334 33.15 4.01 13.38
C ASP A 334 33.02 5.17 14.40
N ALA A 335 32.62 6.34 13.93
CA ALA A 335 32.48 7.52 14.78
C ALA A 335 31.44 7.36 15.90
N PHE A 336 30.38 6.59 15.67
CA PHE A 336 29.33 6.34 16.66
C PHE A 336 29.88 5.44 17.76
N LYS A 337 30.55 4.35 17.39
CA LYS A 337 31.19 3.43 18.33
C LYS A 337 32.29 4.12 19.16
N PHE A 338 33.06 5.03 18.56
CA PHE A 338 34.05 5.84 19.27
C PHE A 338 33.39 6.63 20.42
N LEU A 339 32.30 7.35 20.14
CA LEU A 339 31.60 8.14 21.17
C LEU A 339 30.97 7.27 22.25
N GLN A 340 30.38 6.13 21.88
CA GLN A 340 29.83 5.18 22.85
C GLN A 340 30.89 4.70 23.82
N GLU A 341 32.05 4.28 23.31
CA GLU A 341 33.15 3.77 24.15
C GLU A 341 33.82 4.91 24.94
N PHE A 342 33.99 6.08 24.33
CA PHE A 342 34.71 7.22 24.92
C PHE A 342 33.89 7.92 26.01
N LYS A 343 32.61 8.17 25.75
CA LYS A 343 31.70 8.83 26.69
C LYS A 343 30.90 7.86 27.56
N LYS A 344 30.96 6.55 27.28
CA LYS A 344 30.16 5.50 27.94
C LYS A 344 28.65 5.77 27.82
N ILE A 345 28.23 6.21 26.64
CA ILE A 345 26.84 6.52 26.30
C ILE A 345 26.24 5.44 25.39
N SER A 346 24.92 5.35 25.36
CA SER A 346 24.20 4.45 24.46
C SER A 346 24.37 4.86 22.98
N PHE A 347 24.07 3.94 22.06
CA PHE A 347 24.15 4.20 20.62
C PHE A 347 23.24 5.36 20.18
N THR A 348 22.04 5.42 20.75
CA THR A 348 21.05 6.47 20.49
C THR A 348 21.51 7.84 20.98
N GLU A 349 22.15 7.90 22.15
CA GLU A 349 22.78 9.14 22.64
C GLU A 349 23.95 9.57 21.74
N ALA A 350 24.76 8.62 21.25
CA ALA A 350 25.84 8.91 20.30
C ALA A 350 25.31 9.47 18.96
N ILE A 351 24.18 8.94 18.45
CA ILE A 351 23.50 9.47 17.25
C ILE A 351 23.04 10.91 17.47
N GLN A 352 22.37 11.19 18.58
CA GLN A 352 21.88 12.52 18.93
C GLN A 352 23.01 13.53 19.05
N GLU A 353 24.13 13.12 19.64
CA GLU A 353 25.28 13.99 19.81
C GLU A 353 25.94 14.32 18.47
N ILE A 354 26.16 13.33 17.60
CA ILE A 354 26.70 13.56 16.25
C ILE A 354 25.75 14.45 15.45
N ALA A 355 24.45 14.20 15.47
CA ALA A 355 23.48 15.05 14.79
C ALA A 355 23.52 16.50 15.29
N SER A 356 23.62 16.70 16.60
CA SER A 356 23.80 18.04 17.18
C SER A 356 25.10 18.71 16.72
N MET A 357 26.19 17.94 16.56
CA MET A 357 27.46 18.48 16.07
C MET A 357 27.39 18.99 14.63
N TYR A 358 26.56 18.38 13.79
CA TYR A 358 26.33 18.77 12.41
C TYR A 358 25.12 19.70 12.22
N ASN A 359 24.44 20.12 13.31
CA ASN A 359 23.14 20.80 13.27
C ASN A 359 22.12 20.07 12.38
N TYR A 360 22.18 18.74 12.35
CA TYR A 360 21.34 17.89 11.53
C TYR A 360 20.04 17.56 12.28
N PRO A 361 18.85 17.91 11.77
CA PRO A 361 17.59 17.61 12.43
C PRO A 361 17.28 16.11 12.33
N LEU A 362 17.32 15.40 13.47
CA LEU A 362 16.92 13.99 13.50
C LEU A 362 15.41 13.86 13.37
N GLU A 363 15.00 13.06 12.39
CA GLU A 363 13.62 12.65 12.19
C GLU A 363 13.44 11.26 12.79
N TYR A 364 12.43 11.10 13.64
CA TYR A 364 12.21 9.85 14.36
C TYR A 364 11.19 8.99 13.62
N ASP A 365 11.55 7.74 13.34
CA ASP A 365 10.57 6.70 13.00
C ASP A 365 10.05 6.15 14.33
N ASN A 366 8.81 6.47 14.67
CA ASN A 366 8.26 6.19 15.98
C ASN A 366 7.92 4.68 16.17
N ASN A 367 8.90 3.79 16.05
CA ASN A 367 8.72 2.35 16.31
C ASN A 367 8.32 2.09 17.77
N GLU A 368 8.83 2.85 18.74
CA GLU A 368 8.35 2.77 20.14
C GLU A 368 6.86 3.15 20.25
N GLU A 369 6.42 4.20 19.55
CA GLU A 369 4.99 4.57 19.54
C GLU A 369 4.17 3.49 18.82
N LYS A 370 4.71 2.85 17.79
CA LYS A 370 4.05 1.77 17.06
C LYS A 370 3.93 0.50 17.91
N GLU A 371 4.99 0.09 18.58
CA GLU A 371 5.02 -1.03 19.54
C GLU A 371 4.11 -0.75 20.73
N GLU A 372 4.16 0.46 21.29
CA GLU A 372 3.21 0.92 22.31
C GLU A 372 1.78 0.78 21.79
N LYS A 373 1.46 1.33 20.61
CA LYS A 373 0.12 1.25 20.01
C LYS A 373 -0.33 -0.21 19.82
N GLU A 374 0.53 -1.11 19.37
CA GLU A 374 0.18 -2.53 19.20
C GLU A 374 -0.02 -3.23 20.55
N ARG A 375 0.83 -2.97 21.56
CA ARG A 375 0.62 -3.47 22.93
C ARG A 375 -0.70 -2.97 23.54
N LEU A 376 -1.05 -1.69 23.32
CA LEU A 376 -2.33 -1.14 23.78
C LEU A 376 -3.53 -1.79 23.07
N LYS A 377 -3.42 -2.13 21.78
CA LYS A 377 -4.46 -2.88 21.06
C LYS A 377 -4.58 -4.31 21.58
N GLU A 378 -3.46 -4.96 21.89
CA GLU A 378 -3.45 -6.31 22.47
C GLU A 378 -4.22 -6.38 23.80
N VAL A 379 -4.01 -5.39 24.68
CA VAL A 379 -4.80 -5.23 25.92
C VAL A 379 -6.30 -5.23 25.63
N LEU A 380 -6.73 -4.48 24.61
CA LEU A 380 -8.14 -4.35 24.24
C LEU A 380 -8.70 -5.61 23.59
N GLU A 381 -7.91 -6.34 22.79
CA GLU A 381 -8.31 -7.61 22.19
C GLU A 381 -8.50 -8.69 23.28
N ILE A 382 -7.56 -8.80 24.22
CA ILE A 382 -7.66 -9.73 25.36
C ILE A 382 -8.86 -9.36 26.24
N ALA A 383 -9.07 -8.07 26.53
CA ALA A 383 -10.26 -7.61 27.24
C ALA A 383 -11.55 -7.99 26.51
N ASN A 384 -11.61 -7.82 25.19
CA ASN A 384 -12.78 -8.21 24.41
C ASN A 384 -13.03 -9.72 24.44
N SER A 385 -11.98 -10.55 24.44
CA SER A 385 -12.13 -12.00 24.59
C SER A 385 -12.81 -12.37 25.91
N LEU A 386 -12.35 -11.79 27.02
CA LEU A 386 -12.95 -11.99 28.33
C LEU A 386 -14.40 -11.51 28.38
N PHE A 387 -14.69 -10.34 27.79
CA PHE A 387 -16.05 -9.78 27.78
C PHE A 387 -17.02 -10.63 26.94
N LYS A 388 -16.57 -11.18 25.80
CA LYS A 388 -17.36 -12.09 24.95
C LYS A 388 -17.67 -13.41 25.66
N GLU A 389 -16.75 -13.94 26.46
CA GLU A 389 -17.03 -15.14 27.25
C GLU A 389 -18.03 -14.86 28.38
N ARG A 390 -17.88 -13.70 29.04
CA ARG A 390 -18.77 -13.29 30.13
C ARG A 390 -20.20 -13.09 29.66
N ILE A 391 -20.44 -12.42 28.54
CA ILE A 391 -21.81 -12.13 28.10
C ILE A 391 -22.66 -13.38 27.88
N LEU A 392 -22.04 -14.49 27.46
CA LEU A 392 -22.73 -15.77 27.27
C LEU A 392 -23.18 -16.42 28.58
N LYS A 393 -22.60 -16.00 29.72
CA LYS A 393 -22.93 -16.49 31.07
C LYS A 393 -23.95 -15.60 31.79
N GLU A 394 -24.45 -14.54 31.14
CA GLU A 394 -25.30 -13.51 31.76
C GLU A 394 -26.72 -13.53 31.16
N PRO A 395 -27.63 -14.40 31.64
CA PRO A 395 -28.94 -14.61 31.02
C PRO A 395 -29.80 -13.34 30.98
N VAL A 396 -29.68 -12.49 32.00
CA VAL A 396 -30.35 -11.17 32.07
C VAL A 396 -29.94 -10.27 30.90
N VAL A 397 -28.65 -10.25 30.57
CA VAL A 397 -28.10 -9.41 29.50
C VAL A 397 -28.51 -9.97 28.15
N LEU A 398 -28.48 -11.29 27.99
CA LEU A 398 -28.95 -11.99 26.80
C LEU A 398 -30.44 -11.75 26.56
N GLU A 399 -31.27 -11.81 27.60
CA GLU A 399 -32.71 -11.52 27.49
C GLU A 399 -32.96 -10.06 27.07
N TYR A 400 -32.22 -9.12 27.66
CA TYR A 400 -32.28 -7.71 27.27
C TYR A 400 -31.94 -7.49 25.78
N LEU A 401 -30.84 -8.10 25.31
CA LEU A 401 -30.41 -8.00 23.92
C LEU A 401 -31.40 -8.69 22.97
N ASN A 402 -31.95 -9.83 23.37
CA ASN A 402 -32.96 -10.54 22.60
C ASN A 402 -34.25 -9.72 22.46
N LYS A 403 -34.72 -9.06 23.54
CA LYS A 403 -35.85 -8.11 23.49
C LYS A 403 -35.58 -6.94 22.53
N ARG A 404 -34.31 -6.60 22.28
CA ARG A 404 -33.88 -5.60 21.30
C ARG A 404 -33.66 -6.17 19.90
N GLY A 405 -34.04 -7.42 19.65
CA GLY A 405 -33.88 -8.11 18.37
C GLY A 405 -32.42 -8.44 18.02
N VAL A 406 -31.54 -8.51 19.02
CA VAL A 406 -30.14 -8.91 18.84
C VAL A 406 -29.99 -10.37 19.25
N THR A 407 -29.85 -11.24 18.24
CA THR A 407 -29.67 -12.69 18.37
C THR A 407 -28.26 -13.06 18.84
N LEU A 408 -28.07 -14.28 19.35
CA LEU A 408 -26.74 -14.82 19.70
C LEU A 408 -25.73 -14.76 18.54
N GLU A 409 -26.18 -14.99 17.30
CA GLU A 409 -25.34 -14.87 16.11
C GLU A 409 -24.78 -13.46 15.96
N LYS A 410 -25.65 -12.43 15.94
CA LYS A 410 -25.23 -11.02 15.98
C LYS A 410 -24.34 -10.66 17.16
N ILE A 411 -24.59 -11.20 18.36
CA ILE A 411 -23.71 -10.98 19.52
C ILE A 411 -22.28 -11.44 19.19
N LYS A 412 -22.15 -12.62 18.57
CA LYS A 412 -20.87 -13.17 18.13
C LYS A 412 -20.25 -12.36 16.99
N ASP A 413 -21.01 -12.05 15.95
CA ASP A 413 -20.53 -11.39 14.72
C ASP A 413 -20.05 -9.96 14.97
N TYR A 414 -20.74 -9.23 15.83
CA TYR A 414 -20.35 -7.88 16.25
C TYR A 414 -19.34 -7.89 17.40
N GLY A 415 -19.01 -9.06 17.95
CA GLY A 415 -18.09 -9.22 19.07
C GLY A 415 -18.57 -8.48 20.33
N LEU A 416 -19.87 -8.47 20.59
CA LEU A 416 -20.43 -7.85 21.79
C LEU A 416 -19.99 -8.62 23.03
N GLY A 417 -19.77 -7.90 24.13
CA GLY A 417 -19.34 -8.47 25.39
C GLY A 417 -20.03 -7.87 26.61
N PHE A 418 -19.67 -8.35 27.78
CA PHE A 418 -20.14 -7.83 29.06
C PHE A 418 -18.98 -7.85 30.05
N CYS A 419 -18.80 -6.78 30.82
CA CYS A 419 -17.74 -6.71 31.83
C CYS A 419 -18.34 -6.76 33.23
N THR A 420 -17.76 -7.59 34.10
CA THR A 420 -18.05 -7.58 35.55
C THR A 420 -16.78 -7.25 36.35
N ASN A 421 -16.88 -7.30 37.68
CA ASN A 421 -15.70 -7.18 38.55
C ASN A 421 -14.69 -8.32 38.33
N GLU A 422 -15.12 -9.52 37.91
CA GLU A 422 -14.21 -10.65 37.68
C GLU A 422 -13.25 -10.35 36.52
N GLU A 423 -13.77 -9.87 35.38
CA GLU A 423 -12.92 -9.47 34.25
C GLU A 423 -12.04 -8.27 34.58
N LYS A 424 -12.55 -7.32 35.39
CA LYS A 424 -11.76 -6.18 35.88
C LYS A 424 -10.52 -6.66 36.62
N GLU A 425 -10.68 -7.59 37.56
CA GLU A 425 -9.56 -8.09 38.37
C GLU A 425 -8.63 -9.01 37.58
N GLU A 426 -9.16 -9.79 36.63
CA GLU A 426 -8.33 -10.59 35.72
C GLU A 426 -7.42 -9.72 34.83
N LEU A 427 -7.94 -8.62 34.28
CA LEU A 427 -7.16 -7.68 33.48
C LEU A 427 -6.04 -7.01 34.29
N LYS A 428 -6.30 -6.68 35.56
CA LYS A 428 -5.28 -6.12 36.47
C LYS A 428 -4.15 -7.11 36.79
N LYS A 429 -4.43 -8.42 36.76
CA LYS A 429 -3.39 -9.45 36.97
C LYS A 429 -2.53 -9.65 35.73
N ARG A 430 -3.12 -9.53 34.54
CA ARG A 430 -2.44 -9.79 33.25
C ARG A 430 -1.58 -8.63 32.76
N PHE A 431 -1.96 -7.39 33.08
CA PHE A 431 -1.32 -6.21 32.52
C PHE A 431 -0.88 -5.22 33.60
N ASN A 432 0.19 -4.49 33.32
CA ASN A 432 0.62 -3.41 34.20
C ASN A 432 -0.41 -2.26 34.19
N PRO A 433 -0.53 -1.50 35.31
CA PRO A 433 -1.43 -0.36 35.41
C PRO A 433 -1.28 0.70 34.32
N CYS A 434 -0.05 0.96 33.87
CA CYS A 434 0.25 2.00 32.88
C CYS A 434 -0.41 1.69 31.53
N ASP A 435 -0.29 0.46 31.03
CA ASP A 435 -0.90 0.03 29.77
C ASP A 435 -2.44 -0.02 29.86
N LEU A 436 -2.99 -0.41 31.01
CA LEU A 436 -4.44 -0.39 31.25
C LEU A 436 -5.01 1.05 31.21
N ILE A 437 -4.27 2.02 31.75
CA ILE A 437 -4.64 3.44 31.70
C ILE A 437 -4.43 3.99 30.28
N ALA A 438 -3.30 3.70 29.64
CA ALA A 438 -2.91 4.23 28.34
C ALA A 438 -3.81 3.71 27.19
N SER A 439 -4.30 2.47 27.29
CA SER A 439 -5.31 1.92 26.37
C SER A 439 -6.66 2.62 26.48
N GLY A 440 -6.88 3.39 27.55
CA GLY A 440 -8.12 4.11 27.82
C GLY A 440 -9.24 3.25 28.41
N LEU A 441 -8.96 1.97 28.69
CA LEU A 441 -9.90 1.04 29.31
C LEU A 441 -10.08 1.34 30.81
N PHE A 442 -8.99 1.71 31.50
CA PHE A 442 -8.99 2.08 32.91
C PHE A 442 -8.68 3.58 33.12
N SER A 443 -9.06 4.06 34.30
CA SER A 443 -8.69 5.38 34.81
C SER A 443 -8.46 5.33 36.32
N ASP A 444 -7.45 6.04 36.78
CA ASP A 444 -7.10 6.30 38.18
C ASP A 444 -7.45 7.73 38.61
N ALA A 445 -8.20 8.48 37.78
CA ALA A 445 -8.59 9.88 38.02
C ALA A 445 -9.73 9.98 39.04
N ASN A 446 -9.50 9.43 40.22
CA ASN A 446 -10.35 9.52 41.40
C ASN A 446 -9.50 9.80 42.65
N LYS A 447 -10.15 10.23 43.74
CA LYS A 447 -9.46 10.67 44.96
C LYS A 447 -8.52 9.62 45.55
N ASP A 448 -8.89 8.35 45.44
CA ASP A 448 -8.17 7.23 46.05
C ASP A 448 -7.15 6.58 45.10
N ARG A 449 -6.96 7.14 43.89
CA ARG A 449 -6.14 6.58 42.79
C ARG A 449 -6.45 5.11 42.47
N GLU A 450 -7.68 4.67 42.71
CA GLU A 450 -8.12 3.31 42.42
C GLU A 450 -8.27 3.13 40.91
N LEU A 451 -7.74 2.05 40.34
CA LEU A 451 -7.99 1.68 38.95
C LEU A 451 -9.46 1.30 38.73
N LYS A 452 -10.21 2.19 38.07
CA LYS A 452 -11.61 1.99 37.68
C LYS A 452 -11.73 1.73 36.19
N ILE A 453 -12.52 0.73 35.84
CA ILE A 453 -12.86 0.38 34.46
C ILE A 453 -14.22 0.98 34.10
N PHE A 454 -14.35 1.65 32.96
CA PHE A 454 -15.59 2.36 32.61
C PHE A 454 -16.71 1.43 32.11
N CYS A 455 -16.36 0.21 31.69
CA CYS A 455 -17.31 -0.79 31.19
C CYS A 455 -17.92 -1.68 32.29
N ASN A 456 -17.61 -1.45 33.57
CA ASN A 456 -18.09 -2.33 34.64
C ASN A 456 -19.62 -2.43 34.68
N TYR A 457 -20.14 -3.66 34.67
CA TYR A 457 -21.56 -4.01 34.57
C TYR A 457 -22.28 -3.39 33.36
N ARG A 458 -21.59 -3.31 32.21
CA ARG A 458 -22.14 -2.78 30.96
C ARG A 458 -21.87 -3.72 29.79
N ILE A 459 -22.77 -3.67 28.81
CA ILE A 459 -22.60 -4.33 27.51
C ILE A 459 -21.54 -3.55 26.74
N THR A 460 -20.54 -4.23 26.18
CA THR A 460 -19.44 -3.63 25.42
C THR A 460 -19.65 -3.81 23.92
N PHE A 461 -19.43 -2.74 23.16
CA PHE A 461 -19.37 -2.70 21.72
C PHE A 461 -17.91 -2.37 21.34
N PRO A 462 -17.15 -3.31 20.75
CA PRO A 462 -15.77 -3.04 20.35
C PRO A 462 -15.73 -2.00 19.24
N LEU A 463 -14.85 -1.01 19.38
CA LEU A 463 -14.62 0.05 18.39
C LEU A 463 -13.32 -0.26 17.67
N LYS A 464 -13.38 -0.38 16.34
CA LYS A 464 -12.27 -0.86 15.54
C LYS A 464 -11.71 0.22 14.62
N ASP A 465 -10.42 0.12 14.32
CA ASP A 465 -9.76 0.94 13.30
C ASP A 465 -10.05 0.44 11.87
N SER A 466 -9.45 1.10 10.87
CA SER A 466 -9.61 0.74 9.46
C SER A 466 -9.03 -0.63 9.09
N LYS A 467 -8.21 -1.23 9.96
CA LYS A 467 -7.65 -2.58 9.82
C LYS A 467 -8.44 -3.63 10.60
N GLY A 468 -9.53 -3.23 11.27
CA GLY A 468 -10.36 -4.11 12.06
C GLY A 468 -9.81 -4.44 13.45
N LYS A 469 -8.75 -3.76 13.91
CA LYS A 469 -8.19 -3.94 15.26
C LYS A 469 -8.96 -3.11 16.28
N ILE A 470 -9.20 -3.67 17.47
CA ILE A 470 -9.91 -2.95 18.53
C ILE A 470 -9.03 -1.84 19.09
N VAL A 471 -9.56 -0.62 19.09
CA VAL A 471 -8.89 0.59 19.59
C VAL A 471 -9.59 1.24 20.78
N SER A 472 -10.86 0.90 21.03
CA SER A 472 -11.58 1.29 22.25
C SER A 472 -12.90 0.50 22.39
N PHE A 473 -13.72 0.86 23.37
CA PHE A 473 -15.08 0.34 23.53
C PHE A 473 -16.10 1.47 23.68
N SER A 474 -17.30 1.24 23.16
CA SER A 474 -18.51 1.90 23.62
C SER A 474 -19.27 0.95 24.52
N THR A 475 -19.97 1.47 25.52
CA THR A 475 -20.65 0.65 26.51
C THR A 475 -22.07 1.12 26.72
N ARG A 476 -22.99 0.17 26.95
CA ARG A 476 -24.39 0.45 27.25
C ARG A 476 -24.78 -0.14 28.58
N THR A 477 -25.54 0.62 29.36
CA THR A 477 -26.12 0.10 30.60
C THR A 477 -27.15 -0.97 30.31
N CYS A 478 -27.10 -2.08 31.05
CA CYS A 478 -28.17 -3.07 31.11
C CYS A 478 -28.89 -2.88 32.46
N THR A 479 -30.11 -2.35 32.43
CA THR A 479 -30.89 -1.97 33.62
C THR A 479 -31.41 -3.19 34.36
N ILE A 480 -30.59 -3.78 35.24
CA ILE A 480 -31.04 -4.55 36.43
C ILE A 480 -30.26 -4.16 37.70
N LYS A 481 -29.05 -3.56 37.62
CA LYS A 481 -28.21 -3.26 38.82
C LYS A 481 -27.80 -1.80 39.05
N ASN A 482 -28.29 -0.81 38.28
CA ASN A 482 -27.98 0.61 38.52
C ASN A 482 -29.25 1.49 38.51
N PRO A 483 -29.37 2.48 39.41
CA PRO A 483 -30.57 3.30 39.58
C PRO A 483 -30.86 4.16 38.34
N LYS A 484 -32.11 4.61 38.21
CA LYS A 484 -32.75 5.32 37.08
C LYS A 484 -32.03 6.58 36.52
N ASN A 485 -30.84 6.94 37.02
CA ASN A 485 -30.10 8.17 36.70
C ASN A 485 -28.69 7.94 36.07
N GLY A 486 -28.35 6.72 35.65
CA GLY A 486 -27.06 6.45 34.98
C GLY A 486 -27.03 6.83 33.50
N VAL A 487 -25.88 7.31 32.99
CA VAL A 487 -25.70 7.60 31.55
C VAL A 487 -25.88 6.32 30.72
N LYS A 488 -26.79 6.38 29.72
CA LYS A 488 -27.18 5.24 28.88
C LYS A 488 -25.98 4.63 28.13
N TYR A 489 -25.13 5.48 27.57
CA TYR A 489 -23.91 5.11 26.86
C TYR A 489 -22.67 5.77 27.44
N ILE A 490 -21.57 5.02 27.56
CA ILE A 490 -20.25 5.57 27.89
C ILE A 490 -19.26 5.09 26.85
N ASN A 491 -18.56 6.03 26.23
CA ASN A 491 -17.51 5.75 25.27
C ASN A 491 -16.15 5.88 25.95
N GLY A 492 -15.17 5.08 25.53
CA GLY A 492 -13.78 5.27 25.92
C GLY A 492 -13.31 6.71 25.67
N ARG A 493 -12.34 7.16 26.46
CA ARG A 493 -11.68 8.46 26.27
C ARG A 493 -10.75 8.41 25.06
N ASP A 494 -10.41 9.56 24.51
CA ASP A 494 -9.41 9.63 23.45
C ASP A 494 -8.03 9.22 23.99
N THR A 495 -7.26 8.49 23.17
CA THR A 495 -5.94 7.94 23.46
C THR A 495 -5.03 8.09 22.23
N LYS A 496 -3.79 7.59 22.31
CA LYS A 496 -2.88 7.53 21.16
C LYS A 496 -3.39 6.61 20.02
N ILE A 497 -4.18 5.59 20.35
CA ILE A 497 -4.76 4.63 19.38
C ILE A 497 -6.20 4.95 18.98
N PHE A 498 -6.90 5.79 19.74
CA PHE A 498 -8.33 6.05 19.55
C PHE A 498 -8.65 7.54 19.62
N LYS A 499 -9.30 8.05 18.57
CA LYS A 499 -9.90 9.38 18.54
C LYS A 499 -11.32 9.28 18.03
N LYS A 500 -12.30 9.72 18.83
CA LYS A 500 -13.73 9.61 18.47
C LYS A 500 -14.07 10.27 17.13
N SER A 501 -13.36 11.32 16.74
CA SER A 501 -13.57 12.05 15.48
C SER A 501 -13.13 11.28 14.23
N PHE A 502 -12.45 10.13 14.37
CA PHE A 502 -11.96 9.31 13.26
C PHE A 502 -12.64 7.94 13.18
N ILE A 503 -13.48 7.57 14.14
CA ILE A 503 -14.06 6.23 14.21
C ILE A 503 -15.52 6.26 13.76
N LEU A 504 -15.79 5.44 12.75
CA LEU A 504 -17.13 5.10 12.28
C LEU A 504 -17.35 3.62 12.60
N TYR A 505 -18.31 3.34 13.49
CA TYR A 505 -18.62 1.98 13.90
C TYR A 505 -19.07 1.15 12.68
N ASN A 506 -18.66 -0.12 12.65
CA ASN A 506 -18.99 -1.11 11.61
C ASN A 506 -18.37 -0.86 10.23
N LEU A 507 -17.56 0.19 10.05
CA LEU A 507 -16.93 0.50 8.77
C LEU A 507 -15.97 -0.60 8.31
N ASP A 508 -15.25 -1.25 9.23
CA ASP A 508 -14.35 -2.38 8.95
C ASP A 508 -15.10 -3.57 8.32
N ARG A 509 -16.27 -3.93 8.89
CA ARG A 509 -17.09 -5.06 8.43
C ARG A 509 -17.72 -4.79 7.08
N VAL A 510 -18.23 -3.57 6.85
CA VAL A 510 -19.09 -3.27 5.68
C VAL A 510 -18.38 -2.58 4.53
N ARG A 511 -17.05 -2.38 4.61
CA ARG A 511 -16.26 -1.70 3.57
C ARG A 511 -16.45 -2.34 2.19
N GLN A 512 -16.43 -3.67 2.10
CA GLN A 512 -16.62 -4.39 0.85
C GLN A 512 -18.04 -4.18 0.29
N SER A 513 -19.06 -4.28 1.14
CA SER A 513 -20.46 -4.03 0.77
C SER A 513 -20.69 -2.59 0.29
N ILE A 514 -20.04 -1.60 0.91
CA ILE A 514 -20.08 -0.20 0.48
C ILE A 514 -19.51 -0.06 -0.93
N THR A 515 -18.34 -0.65 -1.20
CA THR A 515 -17.70 -0.61 -2.52
C THR A 515 -18.56 -1.26 -3.60
N GLN A 516 -19.15 -2.43 -3.30
CA GLN A 516 -20.02 -3.16 -4.23
C GLN A 516 -21.33 -2.41 -4.52
N LYS A 517 -22.00 -1.90 -3.48
CA LYS A 517 -23.26 -1.16 -3.62
C LYS A 517 -23.06 0.30 -4.06
N LYS A 518 -21.82 0.81 -4.04
CA LYS A 518 -21.47 2.23 -4.21
C LYS A 518 -22.28 3.16 -3.32
N GLN A 519 -22.57 2.72 -2.10
CA GLN A 519 -23.42 3.43 -1.16
C GLN A 519 -23.05 3.10 0.28
N VAL A 520 -23.03 4.11 1.15
CA VAL A 520 -22.87 3.98 2.60
C VAL A 520 -24.05 4.63 3.31
N ILE A 521 -24.58 3.99 4.35
CA ILE A 521 -25.68 4.50 5.16
C ILE A 521 -25.13 4.91 6.54
N LEU A 522 -25.22 6.19 6.90
CA LEU A 522 -24.88 6.69 8.23
C LEU A 522 -26.15 6.82 9.07
N CYS A 523 -26.22 6.08 10.16
CA CYS A 523 -27.30 6.14 11.16
C CYS A 523 -26.82 6.63 12.54
N GLU A 524 -27.73 6.77 13.50
CA GLU A 524 -27.41 7.32 14.83
C GLU A 524 -26.73 6.33 15.76
N GLY A 525 -27.20 5.08 15.82
CA GLY A 525 -26.79 4.14 16.87
C GLY A 525 -26.39 2.75 16.40
N PHE A 526 -25.74 2.02 17.31
CA PHE A 526 -25.30 0.63 17.12
C PHE A 526 -26.46 -0.32 16.75
N PHE A 527 -27.63 -0.14 17.35
CA PHE A 527 -28.80 -0.98 17.05
C PHE A 527 -29.40 -0.66 15.68
N ASP A 528 -29.28 0.58 15.19
CA ASP A 528 -29.70 0.93 13.84
C ASP A 528 -28.83 0.23 12.80
N VAL A 529 -27.52 0.19 13.04
CA VAL A 529 -26.58 -0.56 12.19
C VAL A 529 -26.98 -2.03 12.11
N MET A 530 -27.23 -2.67 13.27
CA MET A 530 -27.68 -4.07 13.34
C MET A 530 -29.05 -4.30 12.72
N SER A 531 -29.92 -3.29 12.75
CA SER A 531 -31.25 -3.32 12.15
C SER A 531 -31.17 -3.22 10.63
N PHE A 532 -30.34 -2.34 10.08
CA PHE A 532 -30.10 -2.28 8.64
C PHE A 532 -29.60 -3.61 8.09
N GLU A 533 -28.62 -4.25 8.76
CA GLU A 533 -28.14 -5.58 8.38
C GLU A 533 -29.26 -6.63 8.45
N TYR A 534 -30.13 -6.59 9.46
CA TYR A 534 -31.31 -7.48 9.56
C TYR A 534 -32.21 -7.40 8.32
N PHE A 535 -32.41 -6.20 7.79
CA PHE A 535 -33.22 -5.95 6.62
C PHE A 535 -32.43 -5.98 5.29
N ASN A 536 -31.26 -6.64 5.29
CA ASN A 536 -30.36 -6.84 4.12
C ASN A 536 -29.70 -5.56 3.58
N TYR A 537 -29.61 -4.50 4.39
CA TYR A 537 -28.85 -3.29 4.11
C TYR A 537 -27.46 -3.36 4.75
N ASN A 538 -26.60 -4.23 4.19
CA ASN A 538 -25.28 -4.56 4.76
C ASN A 538 -24.19 -3.49 4.54
N ASN A 539 -24.54 -2.21 4.54
CA ASN A 539 -23.68 -1.07 4.25
C ASN A 539 -23.90 0.11 5.21
N ALA A 540 -24.37 -0.18 6.43
CA ALA A 540 -24.66 0.79 7.47
C ALA A 540 -23.51 0.95 8.48
N ILE A 541 -23.31 2.20 8.92
CA ILE A 541 -22.30 2.65 9.90
C ILE A 541 -22.90 3.73 10.81
N CYS A 542 -22.28 4.01 11.96
CA CYS A 542 -22.71 5.13 12.82
C CYS A 542 -21.53 5.86 13.48
N CYS A 543 -21.75 7.11 13.88
CA CYS A 543 -20.82 7.87 14.72
C CYS A 543 -20.87 7.37 16.17
N ILE A 544 -19.83 7.67 16.97
CA ILE A 544 -19.74 7.19 18.36
C ILE A 544 -19.70 8.37 19.34
N GLY A 545 -20.89 8.79 19.79
CA GLY A 545 -21.07 9.85 20.78
C GLY A 545 -20.44 11.20 20.39
N THR A 546 -20.29 11.43 19.09
CA THR A 546 -19.82 12.68 18.48
C THR A 546 -20.70 13.02 17.28
N ALA A 547 -20.85 14.31 16.98
CA ALA A 547 -21.45 14.74 15.72
C ALA A 547 -20.57 14.31 14.53
N PHE A 548 -21.18 14.18 13.36
CA PHE A 548 -20.46 13.86 12.13
C PHE A 548 -19.43 14.96 11.80
N THR A 549 -18.15 14.58 11.66
CA THR A 549 -17.01 15.50 11.58
C THR A 549 -16.43 15.62 10.17
N LYS A 550 -15.56 16.60 9.94
CA LYS A 550 -14.80 16.74 8.67
C LYS A 550 -13.88 15.53 8.42
N GLU A 551 -13.34 14.94 9.48
CA GLU A 551 -12.50 13.73 9.42
C GLU A 551 -13.31 12.53 8.92
N HIS A 552 -14.56 12.37 9.37
CA HIS A 552 -15.47 11.35 8.84
C HIS A 552 -15.77 11.58 7.35
N VAL A 553 -16.00 12.83 6.92
CA VAL A 553 -16.17 13.15 5.49
C VAL A 553 -14.95 12.72 4.68
N LYS A 554 -13.74 13.01 5.17
CA LYS A 554 -12.48 12.63 4.49
C LYS A 554 -12.33 11.12 4.36
N ILE A 555 -12.71 10.35 5.37
CA ILE A 555 -12.68 8.87 5.33
C ILE A 555 -13.69 8.34 4.31
N LEU A 556 -14.91 8.87 4.33
CA LEU A 556 -16.01 8.36 3.49
C LEU A 556 -15.88 8.79 2.02
N SER A 557 -15.35 9.98 1.73
CA SER A 557 -15.15 10.45 0.36
C SER A 557 -14.15 9.60 -0.43
N GLN A 558 -13.18 8.99 0.27
CA GLN A 558 -12.22 8.04 -0.32
C GLN A 558 -12.87 6.73 -0.79
N LEU A 559 -14.08 6.40 -0.33
CA LEU A 559 -14.77 5.16 -0.71
C LEU A 559 -15.48 5.27 -2.07
N ASN A 560 -15.52 6.46 -2.67
CA ASN A 560 -16.20 6.73 -3.94
C ASN A 560 -17.65 6.18 -3.98
N ALA A 561 -18.36 6.32 -2.87
CA ALA A 561 -19.71 5.85 -2.65
C ALA A 561 -20.65 7.02 -2.36
N GLU A 562 -21.94 6.84 -2.61
CA GLU A 562 -22.97 7.78 -2.18
C GLU A 562 -23.14 7.76 -0.66
N LEU A 563 -23.11 8.93 -0.01
CA LEU A 563 -23.35 9.06 1.42
C LEU A 563 -24.85 9.27 1.68
N CYS A 564 -25.49 8.26 2.28
CA CYS A 564 -26.90 8.28 2.66
C CYS A 564 -27.03 8.50 4.17
N PHE A 565 -27.65 9.60 4.61
CA PHE A 565 -27.91 9.84 6.02
C PHE A 565 -29.30 9.31 6.41
N CYS A 566 -29.38 8.48 7.46
CA CYS A 566 -30.61 7.96 8.04
C CYS A 566 -30.59 8.14 9.55
N LEU A 567 -30.72 9.38 10.00
CA LEU A 567 -30.75 9.74 11.43
C LEU A 567 -32.18 9.68 12.00
N ASP A 568 -32.34 9.91 13.29
CA ASP A 568 -33.61 9.74 13.99
C ASP A 568 -34.71 10.61 13.39
N ASN A 569 -35.93 10.08 13.38
CA ASN A 569 -37.12 10.73 12.87
C ASN A 569 -37.72 11.73 13.89
N ASP A 570 -36.85 12.52 14.51
CA ASP A 570 -37.19 13.62 15.42
C ASP A 570 -36.53 14.95 14.97
N LEU A 571 -36.81 16.04 15.67
CA LEU A 571 -36.24 17.35 15.30
C LEU A 571 -34.71 17.37 15.40
N ALA A 572 -34.12 16.68 16.38
CA ALA A 572 -32.68 16.65 16.58
C ALA A 572 -31.97 15.87 15.45
N GLY A 573 -32.53 14.73 15.05
CA GLY A 573 -32.05 13.93 13.92
C GLY A 573 -32.23 14.66 12.58
N LEU A 574 -33.33 15.39 12.38
CA LEU A 574 -33.52 16.26 11.21
C LEU A 574 -32.44 17.35 11.14
N GLU A 575 -32.17 18.07 12.23
CA GLU A 575 -31.10 19.05 12.26
C GLU A 575 -29.71 18.44 12.09
N ALA A 576 -29.49 17.24 12.62
CA ALA A 576 -28.24 16.51 12.44
C ALA A 576 -28.01 16.15 10.97
N ASN A 577 -29.05 15.75 10.23
CA ASN A 577 -28.97 15.52 8.78
C ASN A 577 -28.51 16.80 8.05
N ILE A 578 -29.08 17.96 8.41
CA ILE A 578 -28.74 19.25 7.81
C ILE A 578 -27.29 19.63 8.09
N ARG A 579 -26.83 19.48 9.34
CA ARG A 579 -25.42 19.72 9.70
C ARG A 579 -24.47 18.78 8.96
N ALA A 580 -24.84 17.50 8.82
CA ALA A 580 -24.00 16.52 8.13
C ALA A 580 -23.89 16.80 6.62
N ILE A 581 -25.00 17.14 5.97
CA ILE A 581 -25.01 17.53 4.55
C ILE A 581 -24.17 18.79 4.34
N GLU A 582 -24.33 19.81 5.18
CA GLU A 582 -23.53 21.03 5.08
C GLU A 582 -22.03 20.74 5.27
N MET A 583 -21.67 19.88 6.22
CA MET A 583 -20.28 19.44 6.43
C MET A 583 -19.71 18.76 5.17
N CYS A 584 -20.50 17.91 4.50
CA CYS A 584 -20.09 17.29 3.24
C CYS A 584 -19.88 18.32 2.12
N LEU A 585 -20.82 19.26 1.94
CA LEU A 585 -20.75 20.30 0.89
C LEU A 585 -19.52 21.20 1.08
N LEU A 586 -19.26 21.64 2.31
CA LEU A 586 -18.08 22.45 2.67
C LEU A 586 -16.75 21.71 2.45
N ASN A 587 -16.77 20.37 2.42
CA ASN A 587 -15.62 19.51 2.15
C ASN A 587 -15.74 18.83 0.76
N HIS A 588 -16.38 19.51 -0.19
CA HIS A 588 -16.45 19.12 -1.61
C HIS A 588 -17.09 17.75 -1.91
N THR A 589 -17.91 17.22 -1.00
CA THR A 589 -18.63 15.95 -1.18
C THR A 589 -20.10 16.24 -1.52
N THR A 590 -20.56 15.82 -2.71
CA THR A 590 -21.88 16.20 -3.25
C THR A 590 -22.81 15.04 -3.59
N ASN A 591 -22.29 13.81 -3.66
CA ASN A 591 -23.09 12.61 -3.87
C ASN A 591 -23.77 12.17 -2.56
N LEU A 592 -24.82 12.90 -2.19
CA LEU A 592 -25.47 12.82 -0.88
C LEU A 592 -26.95 12.46 -1.04
N SER A 593 -27.47 11.68 -0.09
CA SER A 593 -28.89 11.36 0.03
C SER A 593 -29.33 11.34 1.50
N VAL A 594 -30.62 11.51 1.74
CA VAL A 594 -31.27 11.31 3.05
C VAL A 594 -32.29 10.20 2.90
N ILE A 595 -32.18 9.18 3.75
CA ILE A 595 -33.16 8.10 3.88
C ILE A 595 -34.09 8.49 5.03
N LYS A 596 -35.37 8.70 4.71
CA LYS A 596 -36.39 9.11 5.67
C LYS A 596 -37.31 7.93 6.00
N ILE A 597 -37.57 7.75 7.30
CA ILE A 597 -38.59 6.84 7.81
C ILE A 597 -39.97 7.49 7.61
N LYS A 598 -40.89 6.80 6.92
CA LYS A 598 -42.25 7.30 6.66
C LYS A 598 -43.20 7.09 7.84
N ASP A 599 -43.06 5.98 8.54
CA ASP A 599 -43.95 5.64 9.65
C ASP A 599 -43.61 6.54 10.84
N LYS A 600 -44.57 7.35 11.31
CA LYS A 600 -44.36 8.33 12.39
C LYS A 600 -44.18 7.69 13.77
N ASP A 601 -44.66 6.46 13.94
CA ASP A 601 -44.59 5.71 15.21
C ASP A 601 -43.23 5.01 15.43
N PHE A 602 -42.29 5.24 14.51
CA PHE A 602 -40.94 4.68 14.53
C PHE A 602 -39.95 5.83 14.54
N LYS A 603 -39.17 5.90 15.62
CA LYS A 603 -38.14 6.93 15.81
C LYS A 603 -36.92 6.61 14.96
N ASP A 604 -36.47 5.36 15.00
CA ASP A 604 -35.21 4.93 14.40
C ASP A 604 -35.35 3.52 13.77
N MET A 605 -34.24 2.98 13.28
CA MET A 605 -34.24 1.63 12.69
C MET A 605 -34.25 0.55 13.78
N GLY A 606 -33.71 0.84 14.97
CA GLY A 606 -33.80 -0.02 16.14
C GLY A 606 -35.25 -0.39 16.51
N ASP A 607 -36.19 0.56 16.42
CA ASP A 607 -37.62 0.32 16.67
C ASP A 607 -38.23 -0.72 15.71
N TYR A 608 -37.81 -0.73 14.44
CA TYR A 608 -38.26 -1.73 13.46
C TYR A 608 -37.73 -3.13 13.77
N LEU A 609 -36.50 -3.21 14.28
CA LEU A 609 -35.90 -4.47 14.71
C LEU A 609 -36.60 -5.03 15.95
N GLU A 610 -36.87 -4.18 16.94
CA GLU A 610 -37.57 -4.56 18.18
C GLU A 610 -39.00 -5.06 17.90
N ARG A 611 -39.71 -4.44 16.95
CA ARG A 611 -41.08 -4.82 16.57
C ARG A 611 -41.15 -5.84 15.43
N ASN A 612 -40.00 -6.28 14.90
CA ASN A 612 -39.89 -7.15 13.72
C ASN A 612 -40.79 -6.73 12.55
N LYS A 613 -40.79 -5.44 12.21
CA LYS A 613 -41.60 -4.86 11.12
C LYS A 613 -40.68 -4.42 9.98
N ARG A 614 -41.04 -4.72 8.74
CA ARG A 614 -40.27 -4.25 7.56
C ARG A 614 -40.29 -2.70 7.50
N PRO A 615 -39.12 -2.05 7.29
CA PRO A 615 -39.03 -0.60 7.31
C PRO A 615 -39.63 0.04 6.05
N ASN A 616 -40.37 1.13 6.25
CA ASN A 616 -40.94 1.96 5.18
C ASN A 616 -40.08 3.20 4.95
N LEU A 617 -39.15 3.08 3.99
CA LEU A 617 -38.09 4.07 3.75
C LEU A 617 -38.29 4.81 2.43
N VAL A 618 -37.97 6.10 2.41
CA VAL A 618 -37.85 6.89 1.18
C VAL A 618 -36.51 7.58 1.12
N LYS A 619 -35.86 7.47 -0.04
CA LYS A 619 -34.61 8.13 -0.32
C LYS A 619 -34.84 9.44 -1.05
N ILE A 620 -34.23 10.51 -0.56
CA ILE A 620 -34.34 11.88 -1.08
C ILE A 620 -32.92 12.37 -1.39
N ASN A 621 -32.73 13.08 -2.51
CA ASN A 621 -31.45 13.72 -2.79
C ASN A 621 -31.05 14.68 -1.65
N GLY A 622 -29.81 14.59 -1.18
CA GLY A 622 -29.34 15.28 0.02
C GLY A 622 -29.36 16.80 -0.11
N PHE A 623 -28.95 17.34 -1.26
CA PHE A 623 -28.99 18.79 -1.50
C PHE A 623 -30.43 19.31 -1.61
N LYS A 624 -31.31 18.53 -2.25
CA LYS A 624 -32.76 18.82 -2.30
C LYS A 624 -33.36 18.84 -0.89
N PHE A 625 -33.03 17.86 -0.05
CA PHE A 625 -33.46 17.82 1.35
C PHE A 625 -32.96 19.03 2.15
N TYR A 626 -31.68 19.39 1.97
CA TYR A 626 -31.05 20.55 2.59
C TYR A 626 -31.78 21.86 2.26
N CYS A 627 -32.06 22.09 0.97
CA CYS A 627 -32.81 23.26 0.52
C CYS A 627 -34.25 23.27 1.05
N ALA A 628 -34.96 22.13 0.94
CA ALA A 628 -36.35 22.00 1.39
C ALA A 628 -36.50 22.32 2.88
N TYR A 629 -35.56 21.90 3.72
CA TYR A 629 -35.60 22.19 5.15
C TYR A 629 -35.25 23.64 5.45
N LEU A 630 -34.18 24.18 4.86
CA LEU A 630 -33.69 25.52 5.15
C LEU A 630 -34.57 26.63 4.55
N LEU A 631 -35.35 26.33 3.51
CA LEU A 631 -36.25 27.27 2.84
C LEU A 631 -37.73 26.89 3.02
N ARG A 632 -38.06 26.06 4.01
CA ARG A 632 -39.42 25.59 4.28
C ARG A 632 -40.41 26.74 4.52
N GLY A 633 -41.68 26.48 4.19
CA GLY A 633 -42.74 27.47 4.19
C GLY A 633 -42.92 28.19 5.52
N GLU A 634 -42.74 27.50 6.64
CA GLU A 634 -43.00 28.01 7.99
C GLU A 634 -42.00 29.08 8.47
N LEU A 635 -40.86 29.24 7.80
CA LEU A 635 -39.84 30.23 8.17
C LEU A 635 -40.19 31.64 7.67
N ASP A 636 -39.83 32.67 8.44
CA ASP A 636 -39.93 34.06 8.00
C ASP A 636 -38.92 34.40 6.87
N ASN A 637 -39.18 35.50 6.16
CA ASN A 637 -38.36 35.91 5.02
C ASN A 637 -36.91 36.23 5.42
N LYS A 638 -36.70 36.82 6.60
CA LYS A 638 -35.35 37.18 7.09
C LYS A 638 -34.49 35.94 7.31
N THR A 639 -35.09 34.90 7.87
CA THR A 639 -34.45 33.60 8.13
C THR A 639 -34.22 32.84 6.83
N LYS A 640 -35.18 32.88 5.89
CA LYS A 640 -35.00 32.33 4.54
C LYS A 640 -33.84 33.00 3.80
N ASP A 641 -33.72 34.32 3.85
CA ASP A 641 -32.60 35.06 3.24
C ASP A 641 -31.25 34.69 3.87
N PHE A 642 -31.20 34.57 5.20
CA PHE A 642 -30.01 34.11 5.90
C PHE A 642 -29.62 32.69 5.47
N ASN A 643 -30.60 31.79 5.43
CA ASN A 643 -30.40 30.40 5.01
C ASN A 643 -30.00 30.28 3.54
N TYR A 644 -30.55 31.11 2.65
CA TYR A 644 -30.16 31.16 1.26
C TYR A 644 -28.67 31.53 1.11
N LYS A 645 -28.21 32.57 1.82
CA LYS A 645 -26.79 32.95 1.86
C LYS A 645 -25.91 31.81 2.43
N ARG A 646 -26.40 31.09 3.44
CA ARG A 646 -25.73 29.91 4.00
C ARG A 646 -25.60 28.79 2.96
N ILE A 647 -26.65 28.49 2.20
CA ILE A 647 -26.60 27.49 1.10
C ILE A 647 -25.58 27.91 0.04
N LEU A 648 -25.61 29.17 -0.41
CA LEU A 648 -24.65 29.68 -1.40
C LEU A 648 -23.20 29.59 -0.92
N ARG A 649 -22.95 29.84 0.37
CA ARG A 649 -21.63 29.66 0.98
C ARG A 649 -21.20 28.19 0.95
N ALA A 650 -22.09 27.26 1.28
CA ALA A 650 -21.78 25.83 1.31
C ALA A 650 -21.38 25.26 -0.07
N ILE A 651 -21.87 25.85 -1.16
CA ILE A 651 -21.55 25.42 -2.54
C ILE A 651 -20.53 26.33 -3.25
N LYS A 652 -19.97 27.32 -2.54
CA LYS A 652 -19.17 28.39 -3.16
C LYS A 652 -17.96 27.83 -3.91
N ASP A 653 -17.24 26.93 -3.26
CA ASP A 653 -15.93 26.40 -3.69
C ASP A 653 -16.04 25.03 -4.40
N LEU A 654 -17.24 24.66 -4.85
CA LEU A 654 -17.47 23.47 -5.67
C LEU A 654 -17.08 23.71 -7.13
N ASN A 655 -16.75 22.62 -7.83
CA ASN A 655 -16.51 22.63 -9.28
C ASN A 655 -17.66 23.33 -10.04
N PRO A 656 -17.38 24.18 -11.05
CA PRO A 656 -18.40 24.93 -11.80
C PRO A 656 -19.57 24.09 -12.33
N PHE A 657 -19.33 22.88 -12.81
CA PHE A 657 -20.37 22.00 -13.36
C PHE A 657 -21.32 21.52 -12.26
N ILE A 658 -20.75 20.97 -11.17
CA ILE A 658 -21.54 20.49 -10.02
C ILE A 658 -22.29 21.66 -9.39
N LYS A 659 -21.63 22.81 -9.24
CA LYS A 659 -22.24 24.02 -8.71
C LYS A 659 -23.43 24.48 -9.56
N ALA A 660 -23.32 24.43 -10.89
CA ALA A 660 -24.42 24.79 -11.79
C ALA A 660 -25.65 23.87 -11.59
N ASP A 661 -25.43 22.56 -11.44
CA ASP A 661 -26.50 21.60 -11.18
C ASP A 661 -27.18 21.84 -9.82
N LEU A 662 -26.39 22.07 -8.77
CA LEU A 662 -26.93 22.39 -7.44
C LEU A 662 -27.69 23.73 -7.46
N LEU A 663 -27.19 24.74 -8.17
CA LEU A 663 -27.90 26.01 -8.34
C LEU A 663 -29.25 25.83 -9.05
N LYS A 664 -29.35 24.90 -10.01
CA LYS A 664 -30.63 24.56 -10.66
C LYS A 664 -31.62 23.97 -9.66
N ILE A 665 -31.16 23.08 -8.77
CA ILE A 665 -32.00 22.54 -7.68
C ILE A 665 -32.42 23.67 -6.73
N LEU A 666 -31.49 24.53 -6.30
CA LEU A 666 -31.77 25.65 -5.40
C LEU A 666 -32.83 26.61 -5.98
N LYS A 667 -32.73 26.95 -7.27
CA LYS A 667 -33.70 27.80 -7.97
C LYS A 667 -35.13 27.25 -7.94
N SER A 668 -35.31 25.92 -7.88
CA SER A 668 -36.64 25.32 -7.79
C SER A 668 -37.35 25.54 -6.45
N PHE A 669 -36.63 25.99 -5.41
CA PHE A 669 -37.17 26.31 -4.09
C PHE A 669 -37.37 27.81 -3.86
N LEU A 670 -36.85 28.64 -4.75
CA LEU A 670 -37.11 30.06 -4.71
C LEU A 670 -38.49 30.31 -5.33
N PRO A 671 -39.20 31.37 -4.91
CA PRO A 671 -40.32 31.87 -5.70
C PRO A 671 -39.83 31.97 -7.13
N SER A 672 -40.57 31.44 -8.09
CA SER A 672 -40.37 31.83 -9.47
C SER A 672 -40.32 33.34 -9.43
N GLU A 673 -39.20 33.93 -9.83
CA GLU A 673 -39.30 35.25 -10.39
C GLU A 673 -40.40 35.07 -11.44
N ASP A 674 -41.57 35.64 -11.18
CA ASP A 674 -42.22 36.46 -12.19
C ASP A 674 -41.13 37.43 -12.61
N THR A 675 -40.24 36.89 -13.44
CA THR A 675 -39.50 37.63 -14.40
C THR A 675 -40.66 38.35 -15.06
N LYS A 676 -40.78 39.64 -14.72
CA LYS A 676 -40.87 40.64 -15.78
C LYS A 676 -39.96 40.06 -16.84
N ALA A 677 -40.57 39.39 -17.81
CA ALA A 677 -39.85 38.98 -18.97
C ALA A 677 -39.28 40.32 -19.42
N GLU A 678 -37.99 40.54 -19.19
CA GLU A 678 -37.21 41.09 -20.27
C GLU A 678 -37.63 40.23 -21.43
N ARG A 679 -38.53 40.80 -22.24
CA ARG A 679 -38.81 40.31 -23.56
C ARG A 679 -37.41 40.24 -24.15
N ILE A 680 -36.77 39.07 -24.08
CA ILE A 680 -35.85 38.66 -25.12
C ILE A 680 -36.72 38.89 -26.34
N LYS A 681 -36.45 39.98 -27.06
CA LYS A 681 -37.17 40.29 -28.30
C LYS A 681 -37.11 38.98 -29.05
N LYS A 682 -38.26 38.34 -29.26
CA LYS A 682 -38.33 37.09 -30.02
C LYS A 682 -37.44 37.31 -31.24
N PRO A 683 -36.43 36.48 -31.48
CA PRO A 683 -35.48 36.73 -32.56
C PRO A 683 -36.30 36.95 -33.82
N VAL A 684 -36.12 38.12 -34.46
CA VAL A 684 -36.85 38.47 -35.67
C VAL A 684 -36.17 37.72 -36.81
N LEU A 685 -36.44 36.41 -36.88
CA LEU A 685 -35.98 35.58 -37.98
C LEU A 685 -36.54 36.12 -39.29
N SER A 686 -35.72 36.16 -40.32
CA SER A 686 -36.22 36.35 -41.67
C SER A 686 -37.20 35.21 -42.00
N ILE A 687 -38.21 35.50 -42.85
CA ILE A 687 -39.23 34.49 -43.23
C ILE A 687 -38.55 33.23 -43.77
N LEU A 688 -37.53 33.37 -44.61
CA LEU A 688 -36.79 32.25 -45.18
C LEU A 688 -36.08 31.41 -44.10
N GLU A 689 -35.39 32.03 -43.15
CA GLU A 689 -34.69 31.32 -42.07
C GLU A 689 -35.65 30.58 -41.15
N ALA A 690 -36.77 31.22 -40.78
CA ALA A 690 -37.80 30.58 -39.97
C ALA A 690 -38.45 29.38 -40.68
N ARG A 691 -38.71 29.50 -41.99
CA ARG A 691 -39.24 28.42 -42.82
C ARG A 691 -38.25 27.27 -42.99
N ILE A 692 -36.95 27.55 -43.13
CA ILE A 692 -35.91 26.52 -43.13
C ILE A 692 -35.90 25.77 -41.80
N TYR A 693 -35.88 26.49 -40.67
CA TYR A 693 -35.83 25.88 -39.35
C TYR A 693 -37.06 25.02 -39.02
N ILE A 694 -38.28 25.48 -39.32
CA ILE A 694 -39.48 24.66 -39.10
C ILE A 694 -39.49 23.43 -40.02
N THR A 695 -39.02 23.56 -41.28
CA THR A 695 -38.91 22.41 -42.20
C THR A 695 -37.85 21.40 -41.71
N MET A 696 -36.74 21.86 -41.12
CA MET A 696 -35.74 20.97 -40.50
C MET A 696 -36.28 20.26 -39.25
N ILE A 697 -37.25 20.83 -38.55
CA ILE A 697 -37.88 20.21 -37.38
C ILE A 697 -38.93 19.17 -37.81
N GLU A 698 -39.71 19.45 -38.86
CA GLU A 698 -40.84 18.63 -39.29
C GLU A 698 -40.46 17.56 -40.35
N SER A 699 -39.33 17.71 -41.06
CA SER A 699 -38.85 16.77 -42.09
C SER A 699 -37.42 16.31 -41.81
N GLU A 700 -37.25 15.02 -41.49
CA GLU A 700 -35.92 14.41 -41.29
C GLU A 700 -35.06 14.44 -42.57
N GLU A 701 -35.68 14.24 -43.73
CA GLU A 701 -35.00 14.30 -45.03
C GLU A 701 -34.46 15.70 -45.30
N PHE A 702 -35.29 16.73 -45.12
CA PHE A 702 -34.84 18.11 -45.28
C PHE A 702 -33.76 18.49 -44.27
N ASN A 703 -33.88 18.04 -43.01
CA ASN A 703 -32.87 18.25 -41.98
C ASN A 703 -31.52 17.63 -42.39
N TYR A 704 -31.54 16.41 -42.93
CA TYR A 704 -30.36 15.70 -43.40
C TYR A 704 -29.64 16.45 -44.53
N ILE A 705 -30.39 17.02 -45.47
CA ILE A 705 -29.88 17.83 -46.59
C ILE A 705 -29.35 19.17 -46.07
N ALA A 706 -30.15 19.90 -45.31
CA ALA A 706 -29.85 21.24 -44.82
C ALA A 706 -28.60 21.28 -43.93
N ARG A 707 -28.41 20.31 -43.01
CA ARG A 707 -27.24 20.27 -42.13
C ARG A 707 -25.92 19.95 -42.84
N ARG A 708 -25.98 19.35 -44.04
CA ARG A 708 -24.80 19.11 -44.89
C ARG A 708 -24.49 20.28 -45.81
N TYR A 709 -25.53 21.01 -46.23
CA TYR A 709 -25.41 22.12 -47.15
C TYR A 709 -25.07 23.45 -46.45
N LEU A 710 -25.64 23.66 -45.26
CA LEU A 710 -25.48 24.88 -44.45
C LEU A 710 -24.47 24.68 -43.32
N SER A 711 -23.77 25.75 -42.99
CA SER A 711 -22.82 25.85 -41.88
C SER A 711 -23.26 26.93 -40.89
N PRO A 712 -22.70 26.97 -39.66
CA PRO A 712 -22.98 28.04 -38.70
C PRO A 712 -22.63 29.44 -39.20
N ALA A 713 -21.78 29.58 -40.24
CA ALA A 713 -21.48 30.88 -40.83
C ALA A 713 -22.60 31.39 -41.77
N ASP A 714 -23.47 30.49 -42.22
CA ASP A 714 -24.53 30.83 -43.19
C ASP A 714 -25.82 31.33 -42.52
N VAL A 715 -25.95 31.16 -41.20
CA VAL A 715 -27.14 31.48 -40.41
C VAL A 715 -26.92 32.72 -39.54
N GLU A 716 -28.00 33.47 -39.32
CA GLU A 716 -27.97 34.66 -38.45
C GLU A 716 -28.01 34.24 -36.98
N PHE A 717 -28.83 33.23 -36.65
CA PHE A 717 -29.00 32.72 -35.29
C PHE A 717 -28.31 31.37 -35.09
N LYS A 718 -26.98 31.40 -34.96
CA LYS A 718 -26.12 30.21 -34.83
C LYS A 718 -26.55 29.24 -33.73
N ASP A 719 -27.00 29.76 -32.59
CA ASP A 719 -27.46 28.95 -31.46
C ASP A 719 -28.74 28.18 -31.78
N ILE A 720 -29.69 28.80 -32.50
CA ILE A 720 -30.93 28.13 -32.91
C ILE A 720 -30.61 27.02 -33.91
N PHE A 721 -29.79 27.31 -34.93
CA PHE A 721 -29.35 26.30 -35.91
C PHE A 721 -28.63 25.12 -35.24
N LYS A 722 -27.68 25.40 -34.34
CA LYS A 722 -26.93 24.36 -33.62
C LYS A 722 -27.86 23.46 -32.79
N ARG A 723 -28.87 24.05 -32.13
CA ARG A 723 -29.84 23.30 -31.34
C ARG A 723 -30.72 22.40 -32.21
N ILE A 724 -31.17 22.89 -33.38
CA ILE A 724 -31.94 22.08 -34.34
C ILE A 724 -31.09 20.90 -34.86
N VAL A 725 -29.84 21.14 -35.25
CA VAL A 725 -28.92 20.08 -35.72
C VAL A 725 -28.65 19.02 -34.64
N LEU A 726 -28.67 19.41 -33.36
CA LEU A 726 -28.52 18.52 -32.19
C LEU A 726 -29.84 17.91 -31.70
N ASN A 727 -30.95 18.12 -32.43
CA ASN A 727 -32.30 17.67 -32.04
C ASN A 727 -32.79 18.21 -30.67
N ASP A 728 -32.38 19.41 -30.26
CA ASP A 728 -32.89 20.11 -29.07
C ASP A 728 -33.93 21.16 -29.46
N PHE A 729 -35.21 20.78 -29.42
CA PHE A 729 -36.32 21.64 -29.86
C PHE A 729 -36.99 22.46 -28.75
N ARG A 730 -36.53 22.36 -27.50
CA ARG A 730 -37.19 23.02 -26.35
C ARG A 730 -37.22 24.55 -26.53
N GLY A 731 -38.36 25.21 -26.38
CA GLY A 731 -38.42 26.68 -26.52
C GLY A 731 -38.38 27.17 -27.97
N LEU A 732 -38.44 26.27 -28.97
CA LEU A 732 -38.54 26.60 -30.39
C LEU A 732 -39.98 26.51 -30.92
N GLU A 733 -40.98 26.39 -30.04
CA GLU A 733 -42.40 26.22 -30.41
C GLU A 733 -42.94 27.42 -31.18
N PHE A 734 -42.30 28.60 -31.05
CA PHE A 734 -42.65 29.79 -31.82
C PHE A 734 -42.41 29.66 -33.34
N LEU A 735 -41.63 28.66 -33.78
CA LEU A 735 -41.42 28.36 -35.20
C LEU A 735 -42.64 27.71 -35.85
N LYS A 736 -43.54 27.09 -35.07
CA LYS A 736 -44.76 26.43 -35.59
C LYS A 736 -45.75 27.36 -36.29
N LYS A 737 -45.59 28.68 -36.14
CA LYS A 737 -46.41 29.68 -36.85
C LYS A 737 -45.99 29.88 -38.31
N TYR A 738 -44.87 29.31 -38.75
CA TYR A 738 -44.37 29.42 -40.11
C TYR A 738 -44.67 28.13 -40.89
N GLU A 739 -44.97 28.27 -42.18
CA GLU A 739 -45.24 27.14 -43.06
C GLU A 739 -43.95 26.44 -43.47
N VAL A 740 -43.98 25.10 -43.45
CA VAL A 740 -42.91 24.27 -44.02
C VAL A 740 -42.71 24.58 -45.51
N ILE A 741 -41.49 24.36 -46.00
CA ILE A 741 -41.15 24.49 -47.40
C ILE A 741 -41.67 23.24 -48.12
N ARG A 742 -42.23 23.39 -49.32
CA ARG A 742 -42.62 22.23 -50.15
C ARG A 742 -41.37 21.64 -50.80
N GLU A 743 -41.34 20.32 -50.97
CA GLU A 743 -40.18 19.58 -51.50
C GLU A 743 -39.64 20.16 -52.82
N GLU A 744 -40.52 20.54 -53.73
CA GLU A 744 -40.20 21.18 -55.03
C GLU A 744 -39.36 22.47 -54.90
N HIS A 745 -39.37 23.11 -53.73
CA HIS A 745 -38.66 24.36 -53.45
C HIS A 745 -37.43 24.19 -52.54
N TYR A 746 -37.10 22.97 -52.09
CA TYR A 746 -35.99 22.74 -51.16
C TYR A 746 -34.66 23.26 -51.67
N ALA A 747 -34.28 22.89 -52.89
CA ALA A 747 -33.02 23.29 -53.49
C ALA A 747 -32.93 24.81 -53.66
N TYR A 748 -34.00 25.44 -54.17
CA TYR A 748 -34.05 26.89 -54.35
C TYR A 748 -33.91 27.65 -53.02
N CYS A 749 -34.70 27.29 -52.01
CA CYS A 749 -34.68 27.97 -50.72
C CYS A 749 -33.36 27.79 -49.96
N LEU A 750 -32.76 26.59 -50.00
CA LEU A 750 -31.44 26.35 -49.40
C LEU A 750 -30.34 27.12 -50.14
N ASN A 751 -30.41 27.20 -51.46
CA ASN A 751 -29.41 27.92 -52.25
C ASN A 751 -29.47 29.43 -52.02
N GLU A 752 -30.67 30.03 -52.04
CA GLU A 752 -30.88 31.44 -51.69
C GLU A 752 -30.37 31.76 -50.28
N PHE A 753 -30.66 30.88 -49.32
CA PHE A 753 -30.21 31.06 -47.94
C PHE A 753 -28.69 30.94 -47.79
N LYS A 754 -28.06 30.01 -48.52
CA LYS A 754 -26.59 29.88 -48.59
C LYS A 754 -25.92 31.10 -49.21
N ILE A 755 -26.46 31.62 -50.32
CA ILE A 755 -25.95 32.83 -50.96
C ILE A 755 -26.02 34.03 -50.00
N LYS A 756 -27.10 34.16 -49.23
CA LYS A 756 -27.23 35.19 -48.19
C LYS A 756 -26.13 35.06 -47.13
N GLY A 757 -25.88 33.84 -46.64
CA GLY A 757 -24.80 33.54 -45.68
C GLY A 757 -23.40 33.88 -46.20
N LEU A 758 -23.11 33.48 -47.44
CA LEU A 758 -21.85 33.78 -48.11
C LEU A 758 -21.64 35.29 -48.34
N LYS A 759 -22.68 36.03 -48.70
CA LYS A 759 -22.63 37.50 -48.85
C LYS A 759 -22.31 38.21 -47.52
N ASN A 760 -22.86 37.72 -46.41
CA ASN A 760 -22.52 38.22 -45.08
C ASN A 760 -21.06 37.92 -44.72
N SER A 761 -20.59 36.71 -45.03
CA SER A 761 -19.20 36.32 -44.81
C SER A 761 -18.24 37.14 -45.68
N LEU A 762 -18.64 37.46 -46.92
CA LEU A 762 -17.90 38.31 -47.84
C LEU A 762 -17.77 39.74 -47.31
N LYS A 763 -18.86 40.31 -46.77
CA LYS A 763 -18.82 41.63 -46.13
C LYS A 763 -17.81 41.66 -44.98
N HIS A 764 -17.78 40.63 -44.15
CA HIS A 764 -16.82 40.52 -43.06
C HIS A 764 -15.38 40.34 -43.54
N ALA A 765 -15.16 39.55 -44.60
CA ALA A 765 -13.85 39.39 -45.23
C ALA A 765 -13.32 40.72 -45.82
N ILE A 766 -14.21 41.54 -46.41
CA ILE A 766 -13.89 42.89 -46.90
C ILE A 766 -13.50 43.81 -45.75
N GLU A 767 -14.27 43.82 -44.66
CA GLU A 767 -13.96 44.62 -43.46
C GLU A 767 -12.58 44.27 -42.86
N ASN A 768 -12.21 42.99 -42.90
CA ASN A 768 -10.94 42.47 -42.39
C ASN A 768 -9.79 42.48 -43.41
N LYS A 769 -10.02 42.94 -44.65
CA LYS A 769 -9.03 42.97 -45.75
C LYS A 769 -8.41 41.60 -46.08
N ASP A 770 -9.20 40.53 -45.97
CA ASP A 770 -8.77 39.16 -46.32
C ASP A 770 -9.01 38.88 -47.81
N TYR A 771 -8.05 39.26 -48.66
CA TYR A 771 -8.19 39.18 -50.12
C TYR A 771 -8.38 37.76 -50.66
N MET A 772 -7.75 36.76 -50.05
CA MET A 772 -7.90 35.37 -50.48
C MET A 772 -9.31 34.84 -50.18
N LEU A 773 -9.85 35.17 -49.00
CA LEU A 773 -11.21 34.79 -48.64
C LEU A 773 -12.27 35.53 -49.48
N ILE A 774 -12.02 36.80 -49.82
CA ILE A 774 -12.89 37.59 -50.70
C ILE A 774 -13.00 36.93 -52.09
N GLU A 775 -11.88 36.52 -52.69
CA GLU A 775 -11.86 35.86 -54.00
C GLU A 775 -12.61 34.52 -53.97
N ALA A 776 -12.32 33.69 -52.97
CA ALA A 776 -12.99 32.39 -52.79
C ALA A 776 -14.51 32.51 -52.58
N LEU A 777 -14.95 33.47 -51.75
CA LEU A 777 -16.37 33.72 -51.51
C LEU A 777 -17.09 34.26 -52.75
N ASN A 778 -16.45 35.17 -53.51
CA ASN A 778 -17.02 35.67 -54.77
C ASN A 778 -17.18 34.57 -55.82
N HIS A 779 -16.17 33.70 -55.97
CA HIS A 779 -16.25 32.55 -56.86
C HIS A 779 -17.42 31.63 -56.47
N LYS A 780 -17.54 31.31 -55.17
CA LYS A 780 -18.61 30.43 -54.67
C LYS A 780 -20.00 31.05 -54.83
N ILE A 781 -20.15 32.35 -54.60
CA ILE A 781 -21.42 33.05 -54.81
C ILE A 781 -21.81 33.01 -56.29
N LYS A 782 -20.85 33.24 -57.21
CA LYS A 782 -21.09 33.20 -58.66
C LYS A 782 -21.50 31.81 -59.15
N GLU A 783 -20.84 30.77 -58.65
CA GLU A 783 -21.18 29.37 -58.91
C GLU A 783 -22.63 29.04 -58.49
N LEU A 784 -23.06 29.53 -57.32
CA LEU A 784 -24.41 29.27 -56.81
C LEU A 784 -25.50 30.12 -57.48
N GLN A 785 -25.16 31.27 -58.05
CA GLN A 785 -26.08 32.17 -58.75
C GLN A 785 -26.32 31.77 -60.22
N ASN A 786 -25.37 31.09 -60.85
CA ASN A 786 -25.50 30.52 -62.20
C ASN A 786 -25.21 29.01 -62.14
N PRO A 787 -26.20 28.17 -61.80
CA PRO A 787 -26.02 26.72 -61.71
C PRO A 787 -25.93 26.00 -63.09
N PHE A 788 -25.70 26.75 -64.17
CA PHE A 788 -25.58 26.26 -65.55
C PHE A 788 -24.27 26.70 -66.19
#